data_AF-A0A946RJB7-F1
#
_entry.id   AF-A0A946RJB7-F1
#
_cell.length_a   1.000
_cell.length_b   1.000
_cell.length_c   1.000
_cell.angle_alpha   90.00
_cell.angle_beta   90.00
_cell.angle_gamma   90.00
#
_symmetry.space_group_name_H-M   'P 1'
#
loop_
_entity.id
_entity.type
_entity.pdbx_description
1 polymer ?
#
loop_
_entity_poly.entity_id
_entity_poly.type
_entity_poly.pdbx_seq_one_letter_code
_entity_poly.pdbx_strand_id
1 'polypeptide(L)'
;MKLYFYTLVAVIFSQVTATADEVTFSEGTNFGISVSPDVKTIAMDLQGIMWTLPINGGLAKAITSGQQPEVREPSWSPDGKKIAFQGYFQNYFHIWTVDKDGKNLKQITAGKFDDREPSWNSDGETIIFASDRTGNYDIWEINLSTGKETQLTTHPDDDAHPNKSLDGMKILHTREIKGRYSEIILNVGGNEAMLFRSEQTSYFRPSWSADNNGFSYISNNGNDIKLNFINDVNSRKAQVNSTRYENSKVIDQGDIFPFRASWTSEGDVYFTGDGVIKHVNKNGKREDNVEFTASITANPPSYTRKSVKFDDHGLKQVLGLGSYDISPSDNGMVFTALGDMWLQKNENSEANNIGNETGHFIDPTWSPSGQYLAYVAERFGRMNIWIRNLKNGKEKQLTNDEAREYHLSWSPDGKSLAYLSARTSTSNSWGKLDLKVVDINFGSTNVIDVGLFTPGRPVWSPDGQNLLIAFVKPSTSRFREGMHSIKQYSIKTHKAKFLNLPKNIGLSTRDGSGPVISPDGQKMTYISEGEIRTVTINGSGEITGSLDNKCLETALMPRWANDSDTLYYFAGKDFRTCSVSTGAKNAKKVNLQWAKSFAENKTLHVGKFFDGVDKEYKTNVDVFITENIITKIVPHGQDEVIGTLYDFSDKAIIPGIMASHSHQSELMGERLGRNWLAYGITSVRDPGTNPYKSLALKETWESGASMGPRIFYAGWLTSGARVYYGQSYSSVNEKALMHELERAKELDYDLLKSYVRLPDEFQQILVKVGHELGIPITGHEIAPAIQNGVDSVEHMGATSRRGYSPKFSSLSKSYDDVMKIISETGLMITPTATLMSGYSVYAARYPQYINQARSQTFLDQLQRDELKGRLNSTRSSLQEERNQAVLKSIKTLHDSGANISAGTDSPFIPYGISQLFELIMFKDAGLTPYEAIRTGTIKAAELMGVENSLGTLEIGKVADMVVLDGDPLLNITDIFNVEATIKDGHVYTIDEMIIDRSQK
;
A
#
# COMPACT_ATOMS: atom_id res chain seq x y z
N MET A 1 -26.50 2.08 -29.01
CA MET A 1 -25.95 3.12 -28.11
C MET A 1 -27.08 3.69 -27.26
N LYS A 2 -27.42 3.04 -26.14
CA LYS A 2 -28.32 3.60 -25.11
C LYS A 2 -27.41 4.10 -23.99
N LEU A 3 -27.21 5.40 -23.92
CA LEU A 3 -26.56 6.06 -22.79
C LEU A 3 -27.43 5.79 -21.55
N TYR A 4 -26.92 5.04 -20.59
CA TYR A 4 -27.39 5.13 -19.21
C TYR A 4 -26.87 6.46 -18.65
N PHE A 5 -27.62 7.54 -18.92
CA PHE A 5 -27.55 8.76 -18.13
C PHE A 5 -28.06 8.41 -16.73
N TYR A 6 -27.16 8.15 -15.79
CA TYR A 6 -27.49 8.48 -14.40
C TYR A 6 -27.62 10.00 -14.38
N THR A 7 -28.87 10.45 -14.32
CA THR A 7 -29.20 11.85 -14.11
C THR A 7 -28.50 12.28 -12.83
N LEU A 8 -27.80 13.42 -12.90
CA LEU A 8 -27.29 14.15 -11.75
C LEU A 8 -28.48 14.40 -10.81
N VAL A 9 -28.74 13.48 -9.89
CA VAL A 9 -29.65 13.74 -8.79
C VAL A 9 -28.92 14.77 -7.95
N ALA A 10 -29.46 15.97 -7.89
CA ALA A 10 -29.21 16.87 -6.77
C ALA A 10 -29.57 16.06 -5.52
N VAL A 11 -28.57 15.45 -4.89
CA VAL A 11 -28.74 14.69 -3.66
C VAL A 11 -29.11 15.73 -2.62
N ILE A 12 -30.41 15.78 -2.33
CA ILE A 12 -30.87 16.31 -1.05
C ILE A 12 -30.26 15.37 -0.02
N PHE A 13 -29.19 15.81 0.63
CA PHE A 13 -28.67 15.18 1.84
C PHE A 13 -29.85 15.10 2.82
N SER A 14 -30.46 13.91 2.93
CA SER A 14 -31.19 13.61 4.14
C SER A 14 -30.13 13.45 5.21
N GLN A 15 -29.97 14.50 6.01
CA GLN A 15 -29.15 14.47 7.20
C GLN A 15 -29.70 13.36 8.10
N VAL A 16 -29.05 12.20 8.10
CA VAL A 16 -28.93 11.45 9.35
C VAL A 16 -28.01 12.30 10.20
N THR A 17 -28.59 13.06 11.12
CA THR A 17 -27.87 13.90 12.07
C THR A 17 -27.20 13.01 13.12
N ALA A 18 -26.13 12.34 12.72
CA ALA A 18 -25.00 12.21 13.63
C ALA A 18 -24.46 13.63 13.82
N THR A 19 -24.43 14.14 15.04
CA THR A 19 -23.79 15.43 15.33
C THR A 19 -22.33 15.30 14.92
N ALA A 20 -21.93 16.00 13.87
CA ALA A 20 -20.55 15.97 13.41
C ALA A 20 -19.67 16.60 14.48
N ASP A 21 -18.69 15.84 14.98
CA ASP A 21 -17.78 16.33 16.01
C ASP A 21 -16.75 17.28 15.39
N GLU A 22 -16.60 18.47 15.96
CA GLU A 22 -15.52 19.38 15.60
C GLU A 22 -14.25 19.02 16.39
N VAL A 23 -13.17 18.73 15.67
CA VAL A 23 -11.85 18.50 16.27
C VAL A 23 -11.03 19.76 16.12
N THR A 24 -10.52 20.30 17.23
CA THR A 24 -9.73 21.53 17.25
C THR A 24 -8.29 21.27 17.64
N PHE A 25 -7.34 21.74 16.84
CA PHE A 25 -5.91 21.58 17.06
C PHE A 25 -5.14 22.89 16.93
N SER A 26 -4.01 22.97 17.63
CA SER A 26 -3.14 24.15 17.71
C SER A 26 -1.74 23.93 17.15
N GLU A 27 -1.44 22.71 16.73
CA GLU A 27 -0.22 22.36 16.02
C GLU A 27 -0.58 21.57 14.77
N GLY A 28 0.23 21.71 13.70
CA GLY A 28 0.01 21.08 12.41
C GLY A 28 1.21 20.25 11.97
N THR A 29 0.97 19.15 11.27
CA THR A 29 2.00 18.26 10.72
C THR A 29 2.18 18.52 9.23
N ASN A 30 3.40 18.88 8.81
CA ASN A 30 3.77 19.10 7.40
C ASN A 30 2.78 20.00 6.62
N PHE A 31 2.62 21.25 7.05
CA PHE A 31 1.87 22.28 6.32
C PHE A 31 2.78 23.45 5.93
N GLY A 32 2.47 24.10 4.81
CA GLY A 32 3.08 25.31 4.29
C GLY A 32 2.22 26.57 4.50
N ILE A 33 2.85 27.72 4.28
CA ILE A 33 2.21 29.03 4.47
C ILE A 33 2.59 30.03 3.37
N SER A 34 1.82 31.10 3.28
CA SER A 34 2.17 32.31 2.52
C SER A 34 1.64 33.55 3.24
N VAL A 35 2.47 34.56 3.44
CA VAL A 35 2.08 35.83 4.08
C VAL A 35 1.55 36.80 3.02
N SER A 36 0.47 37.51 3.34
CA SER A 36 -0.13 38.50 2.45
C SER A 36 0.82 39.69 2.24
N PRO A 37 0.79 40.36 1.06
CA PRO A 37 1.68 41.49 0.78
C PRO A 37 1.56 42.66 1.77
N ASP A 38 0.38 42.83 2.39
CA ASP A 38 0.13 43.85 3.41
C ASP A 38 0.55 43.43 4.83
N VAL A 39 1.12 42.22 4.98
CA VAL A 39 1.63 41.65 6.24
C VAL A 39 0.55 41.58 7.34
N LYS A 40 -0.70 41.33 6.96
CA LYS A 40 -1.82 41.21 7.92
C LYS A 40 -2.37 39.80 8.04
N THR A 41 -2.21 38.97 7.01
CA THR A 41 -2.86 37.66 6.92
C THR A 41 -1.86 36.61 6.45
N ILE A 42 -1.95 35.41 7.02
CA ILE A 42 -1.24 34.21 6.59
C ILE A 42 -2.26 33.27 5.93
N ALA A 43 -1.95 32.77 4.74
CA ALA A 43 -2.62 31.63 4.14
C ALA A 43 -1.87 30.34 4.51
N MET A 44 -2.59 29.26 4.79
CA MET A 44 -2.03 27.99 5.29
C MET A 44 -2.75 26.78 4.69
N ASP A 45 -2.05 25.72 4.27
CA ASP A 45 -2.60 24.48 3.68
C ASP A 45 -2.64 23.29 4.65
N LEU A 46 -3.25 23.48 5.81
CA LEU A 46 -3.30 22.46 6.86
C LEU A 46 -4.41 21.44 6.62
N GLN A 47 -4.06 20.15 6.67
CA GLN A 47 -4.99 19.01 6.52
C GLN A 47 -5.78 18.99 5.19
N GLY A 48 -5.17 19.51 4.11
CA GLY A 48 -5.79 19.57 2.78
C GLY A 48 -6.81 20.68 2.60
N ILE A 49 -6.91 21.59 3.58
CA ILE A 49 -7.83 22.74 3.59
C ILE A 49 -7.00 24.03 3.54
N MET A 50 -7.51 25.05 2.84
CA MET A 50 -6.94 26.39 2.84
C MET A 50 -7.52 27.19 4.00
N TRP A 51 -6.63 27.75 4.81
CA TRP A 51 -6.96 28.59 5.95
C TRP A 51 -6.43 30.00 5.77
N THR A 52 -7.09 30.96 6.40
CA THR A 52 -6.59 32.32 6.62
C THR A 52 -6.45 32.59 8.11
N LEU A 53 -5.33 33.19 8.50
CA LEU A 53 -4.97 33.46 9.89
C LEU A 53 -4.44 34.90 10.00
N PRO A 54 -4.82 35.69 11.01
CA PRO A 54 -4.17 36.98 11.26
C PRO A 54 -2.66 36.82 11.50
N ILE A 55 -1.84 37.79 11.10
CA ILE A 55 -0.37 37.72 11.26
C ILE A 55 0.09 37.54 12.72
N ASN A 56 -0.72 38.01 13.68
CA ASN A 56 -0.47 37.89 15.12
C ASN A 56 -1.06 36.61 15.73
N GLY A 57 -1.61 35.71 14.91
CA GLY A 57 -2.16 34.43 15.34
C GLY A 57 -3.65 34.46 15.73
N GLY A 58 -4.11 33.38 16.35
CA GLY A 58 -5.48 33.19 16.82
C GLY A 58 -6.28 32.15 16.02
N LEU A 59 -7.59 32.38 15.88
CA LEU A 59 -8.48 31.44 15.19
C LEU A 59 -8.27 31.49 13.67
N ALA A 60 -7.85 30.37 13.09
CA ALA A 60 -7.77 30.19 11.66
C ALA A 60 -9.18 30.02 11.05
N LYS A 61 -9.43 30.69 9.93
CA LYS A 61 -10.68 30.58 9.18
C LYS A 61 -10.47 29.73 7.93
N ALA A 62 -11.16 28.59 7.85
CA ALA A 62 -11.23 27.81 6.62
C ALA A 62 -11.89 28.62 5.51
N ILE A 63 -11.27 28.64 4.32
CA ILE A 63 -11.80 29.29 3.12
C ILE A 63 -11.99 28.30 1.95
N THR A 64 -11.58 27.05 2.12
CA THR A 64 -12.02 25.89 1.31
C THR A 64 -12.65 24.82 2.21
N SER A 65 -13.19 23.77 1.62
CA SER A 65 -13.78 22.63 2.36
C SER A 65 -13.17 21.30 1.91
N GLY A 66 -13.34 20.23 2.69
CA GLY A 66 -12.89 18.88 2.32
C GLY A 66 -13.59 18.25 1.11
N GLN A 67 -14.63 18.89 0.55
CA GLN A 67 -15.30 18.47 -0.71
C GLN A 67 -14.77 19.20 -1.95
N GLN A 68 -13.78 20.08 -1.78
CA GLN A 68 -13.08 20.82 -2.84
C GLN A 68 -11.74 20.13 -3.13
N PRO A 69 -11.01 20.52 -4.21
CA PRO A 69 -9.66 20.02 -4.45
C PRO A 69 -8.79 20.06 -3.19
N GLU A 70 -8.05 19.00 -2.95
CA GLU A 70 -7.13 18.89 -1.81
C GLU A 70 -6.03 19.96 -1.93
N VAL A 71 -6.08 21.00 -1.09
CA VAL A 71 -5.35 22.26 -1.26
C VAL A 71 -3.93 22.16 -0.73
N ARG A 72 -2.93 22.61 -1.51
CA ARG A 72 -1.51 22.57 -1.13
C ARG A 72 -0.67 23.74 -1.68
N GLU A 73 0.38 24.12 -0.94
CA GLU A 73 1.39 25.15 -1.26
C GLU A 73 0.78 26.50 -1.71
N PRO A 74 0.23 27.30 -0.76
CA PRO A 74 -0.41 28.57 -1.09
C PRO A 74 0.60 29.62 -1.56
N SER A 75 0.15 30.51 -2.45
CA SER A 75 0.90 31.69 -2.90
C SER A 75 -0.07 32.86 -3.07
N TRP A 76 0.16 33.96 -2.34
CA TRP A 76 -0.64 35.18 -2.49
C TRP A 76 -0.38 35.91 -3.80
N SER A 77 -1.44 36.48 -4.38
CA SER A 77 -1.29 37.46 -5.45
C SER A 77 -0.63 38.74 -4.91
N PRO A 78 0.13 39.50 -5.72
CA PRO A 78 0.81 40.72 -5.29
C PRO A 78 -0.13 41.80 -4.75
N ASP A 79 -1.40 41.79 -5.17
CA ASP A 79 -2.44 42.72 -4.70
C ASP A 79 -3.20 42.22 -3.45
N GLY A 80 -2.87 41.03 -2.94
CA GLY A 80 -3.47 40.44 -1.75
C GLY A 80 -4.94 40.05 -1.88
N LYS A 81 -5.49 39.96 -3.11
CA LYS A 81 -6.91 39.60 -3.32
C LYS A 81 -7.15 38.11 -3.54
N LYS A 82 -6.16 37.39 -4.09
CA LYS A 82 -6.28 35.98 -4.47
C LYS A 82 -5.14 35.16 -3.90
N ILE A 83 -5.39 33.86 -3.77
CA ILE A 83 -4.39 32.86 -3.39
C ILE A 83 -4.39 31.80 -4.49
N ALA A 84 -3.21 31.53 -5.06
CA ALA A 84 -2.98 30.36 -5.91
C ALA A 84 -2.48 29.19 -5.09
N PHE A 85 -2.81 27.97 -5.51
CA PHE A 85 -2.38 26.73 -4.85
C PHE A 85 -2.45 25.56 -5.84
N GLN A 86 -1.75 24.46 -5.55
CA GLN A 86 -1.97 23.20 -6.26
C GLN A 86 -3.11 22.44 -5.58
N GLY A 87 -4.06 21.92 -6.36
CA GLY A 87 -5.23 21.21 -5.87
C GLY A 87 -5.33 19.82 -6.47
N TYR A 88 -5.46 18.77 -5.63
CA TYR A 88 -5.71 17.41 -6.12
C TYR A 88 -7.20 17.18 -6.35
N PHE A 89 -7.60 16.89 -7.59
CA PHE A 89 -8.98 16.63 -7.97
C PHE A 89 -9.01 15.80 -9.26
N GLN A 90 -9.96 14.87 -9.41
CA GLN A 90 -10.13 14.07 -10.62
C GLN A 90 -8.85 13.38 -11.12
N ASN A 91 -8.05 12.86 -10.17
CA ASN A 91 -6.80 12.09 -10.35
C ASN A 91 -5.49 12.88 -10.52
N TYR A 92 -5.54 14.19 -10.73
CA TYR A 92 -4.36 15.00 -11.06
C TYR A 92 -4.24 16.22 -10.15
N PHE A 93 -3.01 16.71 -10.00
CA PHE A 93 -2.78 18.04 -9.42
C PHE A 93 -2.94 19.10 -10.51
N HIS A 94 -3.71 20.14 -10.23
CA HIS A 94 -3.84 21.31 -11.09
C HIS A 94 -3.59 22.59 -10.30
N ILE A 95 -3.35 23.69 -11.00
CA ILE A 95 -3.26 25.01 -10.38
C ILE A 95 -4.67 25.58 -10.23
N TRP A 96 -4.98 26.08 -9.03
CA TRP A 96 -6.24 26.70 -8.68
C TRP A 96 -6.01 28.09 -8.13
N THR A 97 -7.05 28.91 -8.17
CA THR A 97 -7.11 30.20 -7.46
C THR A 97 -8.39 30.31 -6.66
N VAL A 98 -8.32 31.01 -5.53
CA VAL A 98 -9.46 31.37 -4.69
C VAL A 98 -9.29 32.81 -4.20
N ASP A 99 -10.39 33.53 -4.01
CA ASP A 99 -10.34 34.85 -3.40
C ASP A 99 -10.05 34.73 -1.89
N LYS A 100 -9.51 35.79 -1.28
CA LYS A 100 -9.16 35.80 0.16
C LYS A 100 -10.31 35.47 1.12
N ASP A 101 -11.55 35.60 0.67
CA ASP A 101 -12.76 35.30 1.45
C ASP A 101 -13.33 33.90 1.18
N GLY A 102 -12.68 33.10 0.33
CA GLY A 102 -13.09 31.75 -0.05
C GLY A 102 -14.00 31.68 -1.28
N LYS A 103 -14.36 32.82 -1.89
CA LYS A 103 -15.20 32.84 -3.09
C LYS A 103 -14.39 32.62 -4.36
N ASN A 104 -15.10 32.38 -5.46
CA ASN A 104 -14.54 32.30 -6.82
C ASN A 104 -13.40 31.28 -6.97
N LEU A 105 -13.54 30.13 -6.30
CA LEU A 105 -12.67 28.99 -6.50
C LEU A 105 -12.69 28.58 -7.98
N LYS A 106 -11.52 28.61 -8.62
CA LYS A 106 -11.38 28.39 -10.06
C LYS A 106 -10.15 27.55 -10.37
N GLN A 107 -10.36 26.47 -11.13
CA GLN A 107 -9.30 25.68 -11.74
C GLN A 107 -8.68 26.46 -12.91
N ILE A 108 -7.36 26.53 -12.96
CA ILE A 108 -6.60 27.32 -13.94
C ILE A 108 -5.97 26.43 -15.01
N THR A 109 -5.43 25.27 -14.63
CA THR A 109 -4.83 24.30 -15.56
C THR A 109 -5.68 23.03 -15.67
N ALA A 110 -5.52 22.24 -16.74
CA ALA A 110 -6.28 21.01 -16.95
C ALA A 110 -5.47 19.99 -17.76
N GLY A 111 -5.83 18.71 -17.68
CA GLY A 111 -5.21 17.65 -18.48
C GLY A 111 -4.94 16.39 -17.68
N LYS A 112 -4.01 15.56 -18.17
CA LYS A 112 -3.58 14.31 -17.50
C LYS A 112 -2.17 14.44 -16.89
N PHE A 113 -1.84 15.65 -16.50
CA PHE A 113 -0.54 16.09 -16.01
C PHE A 113 -0.69 16.57 -14.57
N ASP A 114 0.36 16.41 -13.77
CA ASP A 114 0.40 17.00 -12.43
C ASP A 114 1.08 18.39 -12.57
N ASP A 115 0.30 19.46 -12.36
CA ASP A 115 0.78 20.84 -12.23
C ASP A 115 0.91 21.21 -10.74
N ARG A 116 2.10 21.62 -10.29
CA ARG A 116 2.45 21.73 -8.86
C ARG A 116 3.23 23.00 -8.52
N GLU A 117 3.29 23.29 -7.22
CA GLU A 117 4.18 24.27 -6.58
C GLU A 117 4.06 25.70 -7.16
N PRO A 118 2.85 26.28 -7.23
CA PRO A 118 2.66 27.57 -7.88
C PRO A 118 3.42 28.71 -7.17
N SER A 119 3.79 29.71 -7.95
CA SER A 119 4.26 31.01 -7.48
C SER A 119 3.62 32.09 -8.34
N TRP A 120 2.94 33.03 -7.71
CA TRP A 120 2.54 34.26 -8.39
C TRP A 120 3.77 35.04 -8.85
N ASN A 121 3.65 35.67 -10.01
CA ASN A 121 4.58 36.69 -10.45
C ASN A 121 4.14 38.06 -9.91
N SER A 122 5.10 38.99 -9.84
CA SER A 122 4.87 40.36 -9.35
C SER A 122 3.95 41.20 -10.24
N ASP A 123 3.71 40.77 -11.48
CA ASP A 123 2.76 41.41 -12.40
C ASP A 123 1.29 41.22 -12.00
N GLY A 124 0.97 40.21 -11.18
CA GLY A 124 -0.40 39.87 -10.80
C GLY A 124 -1.26 39.32 -11.95
N GLU A 125 -0.66 38.97 -13.09
CA GLU A 125 -1.33 38.43 -14.27
C GLU A 125 -0.87 37.01 -14.62
N THR A 126 0.28 36.59 -14.11
CA THR A 126 0.90 35.31 -14.44
C THR A 126 1.26 34.48 -13.20
N ILE A 127 1.24 33.15 -13.37
CA ILE A 127 1.65 32.17 -12.36
C ILE A 127 2.69 31.24 -12.99
N ILE A 128 3.80 31.02 -12.29
CA ILE A 128 4.76 29.95 -12.65
C ILE A 128 4.53 28.71 -11.78
N PHE A 129 4.76 27.53 -12.35
CA PHE A 129 4.52 26.24 -11.72
C PHE A 129 5.37 25.14 -12.36
N ALA A 130 5.52 24.00 -11.69
CA ALA A 130 6.20 22.83 -12.23
C ALA A 130 5.16 21.89 -12.87
N SER A 131 5.44 21.32 -14.04
CA SER A 131 4.51 20.41 -14.71
C SER A 131 5.18 19.30 -15.50
N ASP A 132 4.60 18.09 -15.46
CA ASP A 132 5.12 16.90 -16.13
C ASP A 132 4.64 16.65 -17.56
N ARG A 133 4.02 17.66 -18.18
CA ARG A 133 3.38 17.54 -19.51
C ARG A 133 4.32 17.19 -20.68
N THR A 134 5.63 17.32 -20.47
CA THR A 134 6.70 17.00 -21.44
C THR A 134 7.42 15.67 -21.16
N GLY A 135 7.03 14.92 -20.12
CA GLY A 135 7.60 13.62 -19.75
C GLY A 135 8.60 13.65 -18.59
N ASN A 136 8.96 14.86 -18.15
CA ASN A 136 9.66 15.21 -16.91
C ASN A 136 9.02 16.52 -16.40
N TYR A 137 9.24 16.87 -15.14
CA TYR A 137 8.86 18.20 -14.67
C TYR A 137 9.76 19.26 -15.30
N ASP A 138 9.12 20.25 -15.91
CA ASP A 138 9.75 21.51 -16.33
C ASP A 138 9.01 22.67 -15.66
N ILE A 139 9.59 23.87 -15.68
CA ILE A 139 8.91 25.08 -15.20
C ILE A 139 8.08 25.67 -16.34
N TRP A 140 6.82 25.98 -16.03
CA TRP A 140 5.84 26.56 -16.93
C TRP A 140 5.30 27.87 -16.35
N GLU A 141 4.84 28.74 -17.23
CA GLU A 141 4.13 29.99 -16.90
C GLU A 141 2.77 29.99 -17.57
N ILE A 142 1.73 30.41 -16.85
CA ILE A 142 0.40 30.65 -17.41
C ILE A 142 -0.01 32.10 -17.22
N ASN A 143 -0.51 32.71 -18.29
CA ASN A 143 -1.15 34.02 -18.24
C ASN A 143 -2.66 33.86 -18.00
N LEU A 144 -3.17 34.47 -16.93
CA LEU A 144 -4.53 34.21 -16.43
C LEU A 144 -5.65 34.85 -17.27
N SER A 145 -5.34 35.91 -18.02
CA SER A 145 -6.33 36.59 -18.87
C SER A 145 -6.48 35.91 -20.23
N THR A 146 -5.39 35.37 -20.78
CA THR A 146 -5.36 34.72 -22.10
C THR A 146 -5.44 33.19 -22.03
N GLY A 147 -5.11 32.59 -20.89
CA GLY A 147 -4.93 31.14 -20.74
C GLY A 147 -3.68 30.59 -21.45
N LYS A 148 -2.79 31.45 -21.94
CA LYS A 148 -1.58 31.03 -22.65
C LYS A 148 -0.58 30.41 -21.69
N GLU A 149 -0.18 29.18 -21.97
CA GLU A 149 0.87 28.45 -21.26
C GLU A 149 2.19 28.51 -22.03
N THR A 150 3.30 28.77 -21.33
CA THR A 150 4.66 28.88 -21.90
C THR A 150 5.63 28.04 -21.09
N GLN A 151 6.38 27.16 -21.75
CA GLN A 151 7.47 26.40 -21.13
C GLN A 151 8.70 27.30 -20.94
N LEU A 152 9.28 27.29 -19.74
CA LEU A 152 10.43 28.11 -19.36
C LEU A 152 11.74 27.32 -19.22
N THR A 153 11.66 26.01 -18.95
CA THR A 153 12.83 25.10 -18.89
C THR A 153 12.58 23.85 -19.72
N THR A 154 13.64 23.18 -20.18
CA THR A 154 13.57 22.00 -21.06
C THR A 154 14.64 20.95 -20.71
N HIS A 155 15.04 20.88 -19.43
CA HIS A 155 16.10 20.00 -19.02
C HIS A 155 15.60 18.53 -18.97
N PRO A 156 16.42 17.52 -19.27
CA PRO A 156 15.98 16.11 -19.18
C PRO A 156 15.74 15.57 -17.76
N ASP A 157 16.06 16.35 -16.72
CA ASP A 157 15.83 16.01 -15.31
C ASP A 157 14.60 16.80 -14.82
N ASP A 158 14.13 16.55 -13.59
CA ASP A 158 12.90 17.16 -13.09
C ASP A 158 13.17 18.53 -12.44
N ASP A 159 12.70 19.61 -13.05
CA ASP A 159 12.70 20.97 -12.48
C ASP A 159 11.45 21.23 -11.63
N ALA A 160 11.66 21.69 -10.40
CA ALA A 160 10.62 21.81 -9.38
C ALA A 160 10.79 23.06 -8.50
N HIS A 161 9.77 23.35 -7.70
CA HIS A 161 9.71 24.41 -6.71
C HIS A 161 10.10 25.80 -7.25
N PRO A 162 9.49 26.28 -8.34
CA PRO A 162 9.87 27.55 -8.94
C PRO A 162 9.51 28.75 -8.04
N ASN A 163 10.32 29.79 -8.07
CA ASN A 163 10.02 31.10 -7.48
C ASN A 163 10.67 32.23 -8.28
N LYS A 164 9.88 33.21 -8.72
CA LYS A 164 10.35 34.37 -9.48
C LYS A 164 10.71 35.51 -8.54
N SER A 165 11.77 36.25 -8.86
CA SER A 165 12.12 37.48 -8.15
C SER A 165 11.03 38.53 -8.34
N LEU A 166 10.89 39.45 -7.39
CA LEU A 166 9.87 40.52 -7.43
C LEU A 166 10.06 41.47 -8.61
N ASP A 167 11.30 41.62 -9.11
CA ASP A 167 11.61 42.36 -10.34
C ASP A 167 11.20 41.63 -11.63
N GLY A 168 10.78 40.36 -11.54
CA GLY A 168 10.39 39.51 -12.67
C GLY A 168 11.55 39.01 -13.55
N MET A 169 12.80 39.34 -13.22
CA MET A 169 13.96 39.08 -14.08
C MET A 169 14.64 37.73 -13.85
N LYS A 170 14.45 37.12 -12.68
CA LYS A 170 15.16 35.90 -12.25
C LYS A 170 14.19 34.84 -11.74
N ILE A 171 14.49 33.57 -11.98
CA ILE A 171 13.75 32.42 -11.44
C ILE A 171 14.73 31.55 -10.67
N LEU A 172 14.37 31.17 -9.44
CA LEU A 172 14.99 30.05 -8.74
C LEU A 172 14.11 28.83 -8.90
N HIS A 173 14.72 27.68 -9.10
CA HIS A 173 14.06 26.39 -9.02
C HIS A 173 15.06 25.34 -8.54
N THR A 174 14.56 24.17 -8.16
CA THR A 174 15.38 23.01 -7.84
C THR A 174 15.36 22.04 -9.01
N ARG A 175 16.49 21.41 -9.29
CA ARG A 175 16.58 20.32 -10.27
C ARG A 175 16.83 19.01 -9.56
N GLU A 176 15.93 18.05 -9.70
CA GLU A 176 16.04 16.71 -9.13
C GLU A 176 16.63 15.75 -10.17
N ILE A 177 17.87 15.31 -9.92
CA ILE A 177 18.59 14.42 -10.84
C ILE A 177 18.28 12.96 -10.51
N LYS A 178 17.85 12.21 -11.52
CA LYS A 178 17.48 10.79 -11.34
C LYS A 178 18.60 9.98 -10.66
N GLY A 179 18.27 9.36 -9.53
CA GLY A 179 19.18 8.48 -8.78
C GLY A 179 20.33 9.20 -8.05
N ARG A 180 20.28 10.54 -8.00
CA ARG A 180 21.19 11.42 -7.23
C ARG A 180 20.34 12.42 -6.43
N TYR A 181 20.98 13.37 -5.75
CA TYR A 181 20.25 14.43 -5.02
C TYR A 181 20.22 15.71 -5.87
N SER A 182 19.52 16.72 -5.36
CA SER A 182 19.06 17.89 -6.11
C SER A 182 20.07 19.04 -6.21
N GLU A 183 19.83 19.93 -7.16
CA GLU A 183 20.55 21.19 -7.39
C GLU A 183 19.63 22.39 -7.14
N ILE A 184 20.20 23.56 -6.83
CA ILE A 184 19.50 24.85 -6.94
C ILE A 184 19.99 25.57 -8.19
N ILE A 185 19.05 25.94 -9.05
CA ILE A 185 19.29 26.57 -10.35
C ILE A 185 18.75 28.00 -10.35
N LEU A 186 19.56 28.93 -10.85
CA LEU A 186 19.16 30.29 -11.18
C LEU A 186 18.95 30.40 -12.70
N ASN A 187 17.78 30.83 -13.13
CA ASN A 187 17.47 31.14 -14.52
C ASN A 187 17.29 32.66 -14.69
N VAL A 188 18.06 33.25 -15.61
CA VAL A 188 18.00 34.68 -15.97
C VAL A 188 17.76 34.82 -17.47
N GLY A 189 16.54 35.21 -17.85
CA GLY A 189 16.17 35.39 -19.26
C GLY A 189 16.32 34.12 -20.12
N GLY A 190 16.09 32.94 -19.53
CA GLY A 190 16.25 31.64 -20.19
C GLY A 190 17.65 31.02 -20.05
N ASN A 191 18.63 31.75 -19.51
CA ASN A 191 19.96 31.21 -19.24
C ASN A 191 20.03 30.63 -17.83
N GLU A 192 20.31 29.33 -17.73
CA GLU A 192 20.42 28.63 -16.46
C GLU A 192 21.86 28.59 -15.93
N ALA A 193 22.00 28.78 -14.62
CA ALA A 193 23.24 28.63 -13.88
C ALA A 193 22.98 27.79 -12.61
N MET A 194 23.72 26.68 -12.46
CA MET A 194 23.72 25.91 -11.21
C MET A 194 24.42 26.72 -10.11
N LEU A 195 23.72 26.98 -9.02
CA LEU A 195 24.30 27.65 -7.85
C LEU A 195 25.10 26.64 -7.01
N PHE A 196 24.49 25.52 -6.65
CA PHE A 196 25.16 24.42 -5.95
C PHE A 196 24.39 23.10 -6.06
N ARG A 197 25.10 21.99 -5.79
CA ARG A 197 24.59 20.61 -5.87
C ARG A 197 25.04 19.79 -4.67
N SER A 198 24.30 18.74 -4.34
CA SER A 198 24.71 17.72 -3.37
C SER A 198 24.40 16.33 -3.91
N GLU A 199 25.14 15.34 -3.42
CA GLU A 199 24.86 13.91 -3.63
C GLU A 199 24.50 13.21 -2.32
N GLN A 200 24.17 13.95 -1.26
CA GLN A 200 23.72 13.39 0.03
C GLN A 200 22.59 14.19 0.68
N THR A 201 22.19 15.31 0.06
CA THR A 201 21.26 16.27 0.64
C THR A 201 20.31 16.75 -0.43
N SER A 202 19.02 16.62 -0.17
CA SER A 202 17.98 17.20 -1.01
C SER A 202 17.74 18.65 -0.61
N TYR A 203 17.56 19.50 -1.60
CA TYR A 203 17.29 20.92 -1.51
C TYR A 203 15.89 21.19 -2.04
N PHE A 204 15.14 22.02 -1.33
CA PHE A 204 13.74 22.28 -1.68
C PHE A 204 13.42 23.77 -1.56
N ARG A 205 12.42 24.19 -2.34
CA ARG A 205 11.62 25.40 -2.13
C ARG A 205 12.43 26.67 -1.89
N PRO A 206 13.30 27.06 -2.85
CA PRO A 206 13.97 28.34 -2.80
C PRO A 206 12.93 29.48 -2.77
N SER A 207 13.21 30.54 -2.03
CA SER A 207 12.37 31.74 -1.98
C SER A 207 13.21 33.01 -1.91
N TRP A 208 12.98 33.92 -2.85
CA TRP A 208 13.67 35.20 -2.93
C TRP A 208 13.42 36.07 -1.71
N SER A 209 14.48 36.75 -1.24
CA SER A 209 14.33 37.87 -0.32
C SER A 209 13.70 39.07 -1.03
N ALA A 210 13.03 39.93 -0.26
CA ALA A 210 12.31 41.08 -0.80
C ALA A 210 13.19 42.11 -1.54
N ASP A 211 14.50 42.10 -1.30
CA ASP A 211 15.48 42.93 -2.00
C ASP A 211 15.98 42.34 -3.34
N ASN A 212 15.50 41.15 -3.74
CA ASN A 212 15.92 40.39 -4.92
C ASN A 212 17.43 40.06 -4.99
N ASN A 213 18.15 40.17 -3.85
CA ASN A 213 19.58 39.93 -3.78
C ASN A 213 19.91 38.53 -3.25
N GLY A 214 19.17 38.07 -2.24
CA GLY A 214 19.35 36.78 -1.59
C GLY A 214 18.15 35.85 -1.72
N PHE A 215 18.23 34.69 -1.06
CA PHE A 215 17.11 33.75 -0.98
C PHE A 215 17.27 32.80 0.21
N SER A 216 16.18 32.16 0.61
CA SER A 216 16.17 31.03 1.55
C SER A 216 15.91 29.71 0.84
N TYR A 217 16.34 28.58 1.40
CA TYR A 217 16.02 27.24 0.89
C TYR A 217 16.06 26.19 2.01
N ILE A 218 15.36 25.06 1.81
CA ILE A 218 15.39 23.93 2.75
C ILE A 218 16.44 22.92 2.32
N SER A 219 17.19 22.34 3.27
CA SER A 219 18.08 21.19 3.04
C SER A 219 17.67 20.01 3.92
N ASN A 220 17.60 18.79 3.37
CA ASN A 220 17.33 17.55 4.09
C ASN A 220 18.36 16.47 3.70
N ASN A 221 19.12 15.96 4.66
CA ASN A 221 20.07 14.87 4.43
C ASN A 221 19.60 13.51 5.02
N GLY A 222 18.33 13.44 5.41
CA GLY A 222 17.72 12.31 6.10
C GLY A 222 17.87 12.39 7.62
N ASN A 223 18.99 12.90 8.14
CA ASN A 223 19.20 12.98 9.59
C ASN A 223 18.75 14.32 10.17
N ASP A 224 18.74 15.36 9.33
CA ASP A 224 18.53 16.73 9.72
C ASP A 224 17.85 17.49 8.58
N ILE A 225 16.96 18.42 8.93
CA ILE A 225 16.25 19.28 8.01
C ILE A 225 16.37 20.74 8.47
N LYS A 226 16.87 21.62 7.58
CA LYS A 226 17.23 23.01 7.93
C LYS A 226 16.67 24.02 6.95
N LEU A 227 16.35 25.20 7.47
CA LEU A 227 16.19 26.42 6.69
C LEU A 227 17.53 27.15 6.56
N ASN A 228 17.95 27.40 5.34
CA ASN A 228 19.21 28.04 4.99
C ASN A 228 18.98 29.38 4.29
N PHE A 229 19.98 30.27 4.34
CA PHE A 229 19.92 31.62 3.76
C PHE A 229 21.18 31.94 2.94
N ILE A 230 20.96 32.56 1.78
CA ILE A 230 21.98 33.13 0.88
C ILE A 230 21.71 34.63 0.74
N ASN A 231 22.76 35.46 0.83
CA ASN A 231 22.60 36.93 0.95
C ASN A 231 22.66 37.64 -0.39
N ASP A 232 23.49 37.09 -1.26
CA ASP A 232 23.85 37.65 -2.55
C ASP A 232 24.08 36.48 -3.51
N VAL A 233 23.07 36.27 -4.34
CA VAL A 233 23.03 35.24 -5.38
C VAL A 233 24.12 35.44 -6.44
N ASN A 234 24.61 36.67 -6.64
CA ASN A 234 25.59 36.99 -7.67
C ASN A 234 27.04 36.81 -7.19
N SER A 235 27.26 36.67 -5.89
CA SER A 235 28.58 36.44 -5.34
C SER A 235 29.11 35.05 -5.75
N ARG A 236 30.39 34.95 -6.17
CA ARG A 236 31.04 33.62 -6.38
C ARG A 236 31.03 32.75 -5.11
N LYS A 237 30.77 33.34 -3.94
CA LYS A 237 30.61 32.69 -2.63
C LYS A 237 29.23 32.06 -2.41
N ALA A 238 28.21 32.36 -3.21
CA ALA A 238 26.91 31.68 -3.11
C ALA A 238 27.01 30.15 -3.31
N GLN A 239 28.15 29.66 -3.83
CA GLN A 239 28.43 28.25 -4.06
C GLN A 239 29.00 27.51 -2.84
N VAL A 240 29.49 28.20 -1.80
CA VAL A 240 30.04 27.56 -0.58
C VAL A 240 29.92 28.51 0.62
N ASN A 241 29.27 28.02 1.69
CA ASN A 241 28.95 28.64 3.00
C ASN A 241 27.57 29.29 3.13
N SER A 242 26.71 28.56 3.83
CA SER A 242 25.51 29.04 4.52
C SER A 242 25.90 30.08 5.58
N THR A 243 25.86 31.39 5.31
CA THR A 243 25.94 32.39 6.40
C THR A 243 25.60 33.80 5.90
N ARG A 244 24.32 34.19 6.06
CA ARG A 244 23.94 35.61 6.20
C ARG A 244 24.37 36.23 7.51
N TYR A 245 24.60 35.37 8.49
CA TYR A 245 24.60 35.74 9.88
C TYR A 245 25.80 35.07 10.57
N GLU A 246 27.03 35.51 10.29
CA GLU A 246 28.26 34.98 10.92
C GLU A 246 28.29 35.16 12.46
N ASN A 247 27.30 35.83 13.06
CA ASN A 247 27.23 36.07 14.51
C ASN A 247 25.86 35.78 15.16
N SER A 248 24.87 35.17 14.48
CA SER A 248 23.66 34.70 15.16
C SER A 248 23.75 33.21 15.46
N LYS A 249 23.49 32.86 16.73
CA LYS A 249 23.19 31.47 17.14
C LYS A 249 22.24 30.86 16.13
N VAL A 250 22.57 29.64 15.70
CA VAL A 250 21.74 28.69 14.94
C VAL A 250 20.26 29.10 14.93
N ILE A 251 19.76 29.49 13.76
CA ILE A 251 18.32 29.61 13.52
C ILE A 251 17.72 28.23 13.84
N ASP A 252 16.88 28.20 14.87
CA ASP A 252 16.12 27.08 15.43
C ASP A 252 16.15 25.78 14.59
N GLN A 253 16.99 24.82 15.01
CA GLN A 253 17.26 23.51 14.36
C GLN A 253 16.26 22.41 14.76
N GLY A 254 15.02 22.77 15.10
CA GLY A 254 13.97 21.79 15.36
C GLY A 254 13.48 21.07 14.10
N ASP A 255 12.30 20.46 14.18
CA ASP A 255 11.70 19.71 13.07
C ASP A 255 11.09 20.65 12.03
N ILE A 256 11.95 21.17 11.15
CA ILE A 256 11.56 22.06 10.05
C ILE A 256 10.74 21.29 9.02
N PHE A 257 9.59 21.85 8.63
CA PHE A 257 8.80 21.26 7.56
C PHE A 257 9.32 21.69 6.19
N PRO A 258 9.24 20.82 5.17
CA PRO A 258 9.85 21.09 3.89
C PRO A 258 8.97 22.03 3.05
N PHE A 259 8.62 23.24 3.50
CA PHE A 259 7.80 24.22 2.76
C PHE A 259 8.54 25.53 2.49
N ARG A 260 8.02 26.32 1.55
CA ARG A 260 8.59 27.62 1.16
C ARG A 260 8.50 28.57 2.36
N ALA A 261 9.61 29.18 2.73
CA ALA A 261 9.60 30.28 3.69
C ALA A 261 9.03 31.54 3.01
N SER A 262 8.20 32.30 3.72
CA SER A 262 7.54 33.50 3.22
C SER A 262 8.26 34.75 3.70
N TRP A 263 8.83 35.51 2.77
CA TRP A 263 9.48 36.79 3.05
C TRP A 263 8.47 37.94 3.04
N THR A 264 8.58 38.87 3.99
CA THR A 264 7.84 40.14 3.97
C THR A 264 8.65 41.23 3.27
N SER A 265 7.98 42.31 2.88
CA SER A 265 8.62 43.50 2.29
C SER A 265 9.62 44.17 3.25
N GLU A 266 9.49 43.97 4.56
CA GLU A 266 10.41 44.49 5.58
C GLU A 266 11.64 43.60 5.83
N GLY A 267 11.67 42.40 5.22
CA GLY A 267 12.77 41.44 5.33
C GLY A 267 12.58 40.37 6.41
N ASP A 268 11.42 40.32 7.06
CA ASP A 268 11.07 39.25 8.00
C ASP A 268 10.72 37.96 7.25
N VAL A 269 10.90 36.81 7.92
CA VAL A 269 10.74 35.48 7.33
C VAL A 269 9.84 34.63 8.22
N TYR A 270 8.77 34.10 7.64
CA TYR A 270 7.85 33.16 8.28
C TYR A 270 7.99 31.78 7.65
N PHE A 271 7.99 30.72 8.44
CA PHE A 271 8.11 29.33 7.98
C PHE A 271 7.45 28.38 8.97
N THR A 272 7.38 27.09 8.65
CA THR A 272 6.70 26.10 9.49
C THR A 272 7.65 25.03 10.00
N GLY A 273 7.40 24.55 11.21
CA GLY A 273 8.18 23.49 11.85
C GLY A 273 7.84 23.37 13.33
N ASP A 274 8.15 22.23 13.94
CA ASP A 274 7.75 21.88 15.31
C ASP A 274 6.26 22.13 15.60
N GLY A 275 5.40 21.87 14.61
CA GLY A 275 3.96 22.02 14.77
C GLY A 275 3.41 23.43 14.56
N VAL A 276 4.28 24.45 14.51
CA VAL A 276 3.88 25.86 14.60
C VAL A 276 4.39 26.70 13.43
N ILE A 277 3.91 27.95 13.34
CA ILE A 277 4.45 28.97 12.45
C ILE A 277 5.55 29.73 13.17
N LYS A 278 6.76 29.65 12.62
CA LYS A 278 7.98 30.27 13.10
C LYS A 278 8.24 31.60 12.39
N HIS A 279 8.77 32.57 13.12
CA HIS A 279 9.11 33.92 12.66
C HIS A 279 10.56 34.27 13.01
N VAL A 280 11.29 34.73 12.01
CA VAL A 280 12.63 35.31 12.12
C VAL A 280 12.57 36.73 11.56
N ASN A 281 13.00 37.70 12.34
CA ASN A 281 13.00 39.09 11.89
C ASN A 281 14.11 39.37 10.85
N LYS A 282 14.09 40.54 10.22
CA LYS A 282 15.08 40.97 9.23
C LYS A 282 16.56 40.90 9.67
N ASN A 283 16.82 40.94 10.98
CA ASN A 283 18.16 40.84 11.55
C ASN A 283 18.60 39.39 11.80
N GLY A 284 17.78 38.39 11.44
CA GLY A 284 18.07 36.98 11.66
C GLY A 284 17.84 36.52 13.10
N LYS A 285 17.12 37.29 13.92
CA LYS A 285 16.77 36.92 15.30
C LYS A 285 15.42 36.20 15.31
N ARG A 286 15.36 35.09 16.05
CA ARG A 286 14.10 34.37 16.32
C ARG A 286 13.17 35.23 17.20
N GLU A 287 11.94 35.39 16.75
CA GLU A 287 10.86 36.01 17.54
C GLU A 287 9.85 34.92 17.97
N ASP A 288 8.77 35.33 18.64
CA ASP A 288 7.72 34.41 19.10
C ASP A 288 7.05 33.67 17.94
N ASN A 289 6.44 32.52 18.24
CA ASN A 289 5.64 31.77 17.28
C ASN A 289 4.34 32.51 16.96
N VAL A 290 3.86 32.36 15.73
CA VAL A 290 2.47 32.73 15.40
C VAL A 290 1.59 31.55 15.80
N GLU A 291 0.93 31.67 16.95
CA GLU A 291 0.01 30.66 17.47
C GLU A 291 -1.28 30.60 16.63
N PHE A 292 -1.85 29.42 16.48
CA PHE A 292 -3.12 29.26 15.80
C PHE A 292 -4.00 28.19 16.44
N THR A 293 -5.29 28.25 16.16
CA THR A 293 -6.22 27.14 16.34
C THR A 293 -7.01 26.92 15.05
N ALA A 294 -7.16 25.69 14.62
CA ALA A 294 -7.98 25.30 13.46
C ALA A 294 -8.87 24.12 13.82
N SER A 295 -10.06 24.07 13.20
CA SER A 295 -11.08 23.06 13.53
C SER A 295 -11.64 22.39 12.29
N ILE A 296 -11.60 21.06 12.23
CA ILE A 296 -12.25 20.31 11.14
C ILE A 296 -13.47 19.57 11.65
N THR A 297 -14.46 19.45 10.76
CA THR A 297 -15.61 18.58 10.99
C THR A 297 -15.22 17.13 10.71
N ALA A 298 -15.36 16.26 11.71
CA ALA A 298 -15.24 14.82 11.55
C ALA A 298 -16.60 14.20 11.20
N ASN A 299 -16.57 13.10 10.44
CA ASN A 299 -17.76 12.32 10.13
C ASN A 299 -17.49 10.84 10.48
N PRO A 300 -17.47 10.47 11.77
CA PRO A 300 -17.22 9.09 12.17
C PRO A 300 -18.18 8.10 11.49
N PRO A 301 -17.70 6.90 11.11
CA PRO A 301 -18.54 5.93 10.39
C PRO A 301 -19.73 5.47 11.25
N SER A 302 -20.91 5.38 10.64
CA SER A 302 -22.11 4.86 11.28
C SER A 302 -22.91 3.99 10.31
N TYR A 303 -22.72 2.67 10.41
CA TYR A 303 -23.41 1.69 9.58
C TYR A 303 -23.47 0.33 10.31
N THR A 304 -24.32 -0.58 9.81
CA THR A 304 -24.39 -1.94 10.35
C THR A 304 -23.30 -2.80 9.73
N ARG A 305 -22.38 -3.30 10.55
CA ARG A 305 -21.31 -4.20 10.07
C ARG A 305 -21.89 -5.55 9.65
N LYS A 306 -21.29 -6.17 8.62
CA LYS A 306 -21.67 -7.51 8.18
C LYS A 306 -21.38 -8.51 9.28
N SER A 307 -22.29 -9.47 9.48
CA SER A 307 -22.09 -10.55 10.44
C SER A 307 -21.25 -11.65 9.81
N VAL A 308 -20.17 -12.06 10.48
CA VAL A 308 -19.35 -13.21 10.08
C VAL A 308 -19.75 -14.43 10.92
N LYS A 309 -20.10 -15.53 10.26
CA LYS A 309 -20.41 -16.82 10.92
C LYS A 309 -19.17 -17.70 10.94
N PHE A 310 -18.75 -18.12 12.12
CA PHE A 310 -17.57 -18.96 12.30
C PHE A 310 -17.90 -20.45 12.49
N ASP A 311 -19.17 -20.80 12.54
CA ASP A 311 -19.78 -22.11 12.77
C ASP A 311 -20.55 -22.65 11.53
N ASP A 312 -20.17 -22.17 10.34
CA ASP A 312 -20.84 -22.57 9.10
C ASP A 312 -20.34 -23.92 8.58
N HIS A 313 -21.15 -24.97 8.76
CA HIS A 313 -20.92 -26.32 8.26
C HIS A 313 -21.30 -26.53 6.78
N GLY A 314 -21.78 -25.47 6.11
CA GLY A 314 -22.23 -25.55 4.73
C GLY A 314 -21.11 -25.87 3.74
N LEU A 315 -21.44 -26.67 2.73
CA LEU A 315 -20.58 -26.88 1.56
C LEU A 315 -20.63 -25.62 0.68
N LYS A 316 -19.45 -25.10 0.31
CA LYS A 316 -19.26 -23.86 -0.44
C LYS A 316 -18.65 -24.15 -1.80
N GLN A 317 -19.05 -23.36 -2.78
CA GLN A 317 -18.39 -23.32 -4.07
C GLN A 317 -17.00 -22.69 -3.92
N VAL A 318 -15.96 -23.27 -4.53
CA VAL A 318 -14.64 -22.63 -4.60
C VAL A 318 -14.73 -21.36 -5.45
N LEU A 319 -14.31 -20.23 -4.90
CA LEU A 319 -14.18 -18.95 -5.58
C LEU A 319 -12.71 -18.54 -5.77
N GLY A 320 -11.82 -19.04 -4.92
CA GLY A 320 -10.40 -18.75 -4.92
C GLY A 320 -9.60 -19.55 -5.95
N LEU A 321 -9.67 -19.13 -7.22
CA LEU A 321 -8.82 -19.68 -8.27
C LEU A 321 -7.53 -18.87 -8.39
N GLY A 322 -6.44 -19.35 -7.78
CA GLY A 322 -5.16 -18.63 -7.70
C GLY A 322 -4.57 -18.32 -9.09
N SER A 323 -4.55 -19.32 -9.97
CA SER A 323 -4.34 -19.15 -11.40
C SER A 323 -4.94 -20.28 -12.23
N TYR A 324 -5.14 -20.04 -13.52
CA TYR A 324 -5.67 -21.03 -14.46
C TYR A 324 -5.12 -20.85 -15.88
N ASP A 325 -5.30 -21.89 -16.69
CA ASP A 325 -5.02 -21.89 -18.12
C ASP A 325 -5.99 -22.79 -18.90
N ILE A 326 -6.17 -22.50 -20.19
CA ILE A 326 -7.10 -23.20 -21.08
C ILE A 326 -6.29 -24.02 -22.09
N SER A 327 -6.68 -25.29 -22.23
CA SER A 327 -6.04 -26.25 -23.11
C SER A 327 -6.17 -25.81 -24.58
N PRO A 328 -5.05 -25.74 -25.33
CA PRO A 328 -5.09 -25.36 -26.74
C PRO A 328 -5.70 -26.43 -27.64
N SER A 329 -5.86 -27.67 -27.16
CA SER A 329 -6.38 -28.78 -27.96
C SER A 329 -7.90 -28.96 -27.85
N ASP A 330 -8.45 -28.83 -26.65
CA ASP A 330 -9.84 -29.21 -26.36
C ASP A 330 -10.59 -28.21 -25.45
N ASN A 331 -9.97 -27.07 -25.12
CA ASN A 331 -10.50 -26.06 -24.21
C ASN A 331 -10.81 -26.56 -22.78
N GLY A 332 -10.25 -27.70 -22.35
CA GLY A 332 -10.24 -28.10 -20.94
C GLY A 332 -9.46 -27.12 -20.06
N MET A 333 -9.79 -27.04 -18.78
CA MET A 333 -9.22 -26.07 -17.85
C MET A 333 -8.32 -26.74 -16.81
N VAL A 334 -7.14 -26.17 -16.60
CA VAL A 334 -6.27 -26.46 -15.44
C VAL A 334 -6.24 -25.24 -14.54
N PHE A 335 -6.33 -25.44 -13.23
CA PHE A 335 -6.36 -24.34 -12.27
C PHE A 335 -5.80 -24.74 -10.91
N THR A 336 -5.45 -23.74 -10.10
CA THR A 336 -5.04 -23.95 -8.69
C THR A 336 -6.10 -23.44 -7.74
N ALA A 337 -6.38 -24.25 -6.73
CA ALA A 337 -7.36 -23.99 -5.69
C ALA A 337 -7.07 -24.90 -4.48
N LEU A 338 -7.43 -24.46 -3.28
CA LEU A 338 -7.26 -25.26 -2.05
C LEU A 338 -5.80 -25.74 -1.84
N GLY A 339 -4.83 -24.95 -2.31
CA GLY A 339 -3.39 -25.24 -2.21
C GLY A 339 -2.84 -26.24 -3.24
N ASP A 340 -3.70 -26.81 -4.09
CA ASP A 340 -3.36 -27.87 -5.05
C ASP A 340 -3.79 -27.51 -6.49
N MET A 341 -3.48 -28.39 -7.45
CA MET A 341 -3.76 -28.24 -8.87
C MET A 341 -4.83 -29.23 -9.36
N TRP A 342 -5.78 -28.71 -10.12
CA TRP A 342 -6.97 -29.42 -10.58
C TRP A 342 -7.12 -29.36 -12.10
N LEU A 343 -7.63 -30.44 -12.69
CA LEU A 343 -7.93 -30.56 -14.11
C LEU A 343 -9.43 -30.85 -14.33
N GLN A 344 -10.09 -29.99 -15.11
CA GLN A 344 -11.49 -30.14 -15.47
C GLN A 344 -11.64 -30.12 -17.00
N LYS A 345 -12.16 -31.21 -17.58
CA LYS A 345 -12.25 -31.37 -19.05
C LYS A 345 -13.25 -30.43 -19.72
N ASN A 346 -14.38 -30.18 -19.06
CA ASN A 346 -15.42 -29.25 -19.52
C ASN A 346 -16.35 -28.89 -18.34
N GLU A 347 -17.31 -27.99 -18.56
CA GLU A 347 -18.26 -27.50 -17.54
C GLU A 347 -19.18 -28.57 -16.93
N ASN A 348 -19.28 -29.75 -17.54
CA ASN A 348 -20.10 -30.88 -17.05
C ASN A 348 -19.26 -31.98 -16.39
N SER A 349 -17.94 -31.82 -16.34
CA SER A 349 -17.02 -32.79 -15.74
C SER A 349 -16.60 -32.32 -14.35
N GLU A 350 -16.43 -33.26 -13.41
CA GLU A 350 -15.82 -32.97 -12.10
C GLU A 350 -14.36 -32.51 -12.26
N ALA A 351 -13.91 -31.65 -11.33
CA ALA A 351 -12.51 -31.28 -11.22
C ALA A 351 -11.70 -32.42 -10.56
N ASN A 352 -10.67 -32.92 -11.25
CA ASN A 352 -9.82 -33.98 -10.73
C ASN A 352 -8.53 -33.38 -10.17
N ASN A 353 -8.18 -33.71 -8.92
CA ASN A 353 -6.89 -33.33 -8.36
C ASN A 353 -5.76 -34.08 -9.09
N ILE A 354 -4.80 -33.33 -9.62
CA ILE A 354 -3.65 -33.87 -10.37
C ILE A 354 -2.29 -33.56 -9.73
N GLY A 355 -2.24 -32.76 -8.65
CA GLY A 355 -1.04 -32.57 -7.84
C GLY A 355 -0.92 -33.64 -6.76
N ASN A 356 -1.96 -33.80 -5.93
CA ASN A 356 -2.15 -34.87 -4.93
C ASN A 356 -0.91 -35.15 -4.06
N GLU A 357 -0.24 -34.09 -3.60
CA GLU A 357 0.89 -34.17 -2.67
C GLU A 357 0.83 -33.03 -1.65
N THR A 358 1.47 -33.23 -0.50
CA THR A 358 1.66 -32.16 0.48
C THR A 358 2.62 -31.11 -0.05
N GLY A 359 2.12 -29.88 -0.24
CA GLY A 359 2.88 -28.74 -0.73
C GLY A 359 1.96 -27.62 -1.17
N HIS A 360 2.49 -26.70 -1.98
CA HIS A 360 1.74 -25.60 -2.58
C HIS A 360 1.97 -25.57 -4.09
N PHE A 361 0.89 -25.48 -4.86
CA PHE A 361 0.92 -25.45 -6.32
C PHE A 361 0.43 -24.12 -6.88
N ILE A 362 1.19 -23.53 -7.80
CA ILE A 362 0.82 -22.28 -8.47
C ILE A 362 1.16 -22.32 -9.97
N ASP A 363 0.50 -21.46 -10.73
CA ASP A 363 0.78 -21.12 -12.13
C ASP A 363 0.90 -22.29 -13.12
N PRO A 364 -0.11 -23.17 -13.20
CA PRO A 364 -0.18 -24.16 -14.25
C PRO A 364 -0.33 -23.50 -15.63
N THR A 365 0.33 -24.06 -16.63
CA THR A 365 0.24 -23.60 -18.01
C THR A 365 0.48 -24.68 -19.05
N TRP A 366 -0.34 -24.65 -20.09
CA TRP A 366 -0.31 -25.62 -21.18
C TRP A 366 0.82 -25.32 -22.16
N SER A 367 1.56 -26.38 -22.53
CA SER A 367 2.42 -26.33 -23.71
C SER A 367 1.58 -26.06 -24.97
N PRO A 368 2.14 -25.40 -26.02
CA PRO A 368 1.41 -25.15 -27.26
C PRO A 368 0.87 -26.42 -27.94
N SER A 369 1.49 -27.57 -27.68
CA SER A 369 1.05 -28.87 -28.20
C SER A 369 -0.11 -29.52 -27.43
N GLY A 370 -0.46 -29.00 -26.25
CA GLY A 370 -1.45 -29.60 -25.34
C GLY A 370 -0.99 -30.88 -24.64
N GLN A 371 0.25 -31.36 -24.86
CA GLN A 371 0.71 -32.64 -24.31
C GLN A 371 1.34 -32.54 -22.93
N TYR A 372 1.87 -31.37 -22.59
CA TYR A 372 2.58 -31.09 -21.35
C TYR A 372 1.95 -29.93 -20.59
N LEU A 373 2.01 -30.02 -19.27
CA LEU A 373 1.78 -28.92 -18.34
C LEU A 373 3.10 -28.51 -17.71
N ALA A 374 3.38 -27.22 -17.66
CA ALA A 374 4.36 -26.65 -16.74
C ALA A 374 3.61 -26.04 -15.56
N TYR A 375 4.16 -26.15 -14.36
CA TYR A 375 3.60 -25.55 -13.14
C TYR A 375 4.72 -25.32 -12.12
N VAL A 376 4.44 -24.55 -11.08
CA VAL A 376 5.32 -24.39 -9.93
C VAL A 376 4.74 -25.22 -8.78
N ALA A 377 5.59 -26.01 -8.13
CA ALA A 377 5.22 -26.77 -6.95
C ALA A 377 6.28 -26.65 -5.85
N GLU A 378 5.79 -26.57 -4.62
CA GLU A 378 6.62 -26.70 -3.42
C GLU A 378 6.95 -28.17 -3.19
N ARG A 379 8.23 -28.53 -3.36
CA ARG A 379 8.76 -29.82 -2.93
C ARG A 379 10.04 -29.57 -2.14
N PHE A 380 10.22 -30.31 -1.04
CA PHE A 380 11.38 -30.14 -0.15
C PHE A 380 11.55 -28.68 0.33
N GLY A 381 10.44 -27.98 0.57
CA GLY A 381 10.41 -26.56 0.99
C GLY A 381 10.83 -25.54 -0.08
N ARG A 382 10.90 -25.94 -1.36
CA ARG A 382 11.33 -25.08 -2.48
C ARG A 382 10.28 -25.01 -3.59
N MET A 383 10.00 -23.78 -4.04
CA MET A 383 9.07 -23.48 -5.15
C MET A 383 9.82 -23.57 -6.49
N ASN A 384 9.71 -24.72 -7.17
CA ASN A 384 10.42 -24.99 -8.42
C ASN A 384 9.47 -25.27 -9.59
N ILE A 385 9.98 -25.13 -10.81
CA ILE A 385 9.25 -25.43 -12.04
C ILE A 385 9.30 -26.92 -12.32
N TRP A 386 8.13 -27.50 -12.59
CA TRP A 386 7.94 -28.90 -12.98
C TRP A 386 7.20 -28.98 -14.30
N ILE A 387 7.53 -30.00 -15.10
CA ILE A 387 6.81 -30.33 -16.33
C ILE A 387 6.22 -31.73 -16.19
N ARG A 388 4.90 -31.86 -16.42
CA ARG A 388 4.17 -33.13 -16.41
C ARG A 388 3.68 -33.49 -17.81
N ASN A 389 3.93 -34.72 -18.23
CA ASN A 389 3.32 -35.30 -19.43
C ASN A 389 1.93 -35.85 -19.10
N LEU A 390 0.90 -35.37 -19.77
CA LEU A 390 -0.48 -35.72 -19.43
C LEU A 390 -0.92 -37.11 -19.89
N LYS A 391 -0.22 -37.71 -20.85
CA LYS A 391 -0.55 -39.06 -21.34
C LYS A 391 -0.17 -40.15 -20.34
N ASN A 392 0.95 -39.98 -19.64
CA ASN A 392 1.51 -41.00 -18.76
C ASN A 392 1.78 -40.53 -17.32
N GLY A 393 1.52 -39.26 -17.02
CA GLY A 393 1.72 -38.67 -15.68
C GLY A 393 3.18 -38.47 -15.28
N LYS A 394 4.17 -38.73 -16.15
CA LYS A 394 5.59 -38.56 -15.82
C LYS A 394 5.94 -37.10 -15.65
N GLU A 395 6.77 -36.81 -14.65
CA GLU A 395 7.20 -35.46 -14.31
C GLU A 395 8.71 -35.28 -14.43
N LYS A 396 9.12 -34.04 -14.71
CA LYS A 396 10.51 -33.59 -14.75
C LYS A 396 10.63 -32.27 -14.02
N GLN A 397 11.53 -32.20 -13.03
CA GLN A 397 11.94 -30.93 -12.42
C GLN A 397 12.81 -30.15 -13.40
N LEU A 398 12.53 -28.86 -13.57
CA LEU A 398 13.25 -28.00 -14.51
C LEU A 398 14.18 -27.01 -13.82
N THR A 399 13.80 -26.49 -12.64
CA THR A 399 14.65 -25.61 -11.81
C THR A 399 14.92 -26.26 -10.46
N ASN A 400 16.07 -25.95 -9.86
CA ASN A 400 16.44 -26.44 -8.53
C ASN A 400 17.33 -25.42 -7.78
N ASP A 401 17.13 -24.12 -8.04
CA ASP A 401 17.90 -23.10 -7.34
C ASP A 401 17.23 -22.75 -5.99
N GLU A 402 17.78 -21.77 -5.26
CA GLU A 402 17.25 -21.31 -3.98
C GLU A 402 16.21 -20.17 -4.12
N ALA A 403 15.91 -19.76 -5.36
CA ALA A 403 14.88 -18.78 -5.64
C ALA A 403 13.48 -19.41 -5.52
N ARG A 404 12.47 -18.57 -5.67
CA ARG A 404 11.06 -18.99 -5.74
C ARG A 404 10.53 -18.61 -7.10
N GLU A 405 10.21 -19.61 -7.90
CA GLU A 405 9.80 -19.43 -9.29
C GLU A 405 8.30 -19.21 -9.41
N TYR A 406 7.90 -18.44 -10.42
CA TYR A 406 6.53 -17.96 -10.56
C TYR A 406 6.24 -17.41 -11.96
N HIS A 407 4.96 -17.32 -12.35
CA HIS A 407 4.48 -16.70 -13.58
C HIS A 407 5.08 -17.28 -14.87
N LEU A 408 4.71 -18.51 -15.17
CA LEU A 408 5.27 -19.29 -16.30
C LEU A 408 4.63 -18.94 -17.64
N SER A 409 5.37 -18.98 -18.74
CA SER A 409 4.81 -18.93 -20.10
C SER A 409 5.67 -19.70 -21.09
N TRP A 410 5.02 -20.59 -21.86
CA TRP A 410 5.66 -21.35 -22.92
C TRP A 410 6.01 -20.47 -24.13
N SER A 411 7.18 -20.74 -24.73
CA SER A 411 7.51 -20.20 -26.05
C SER A 411 6.57 -20.79 -27.12
N PRO A 412 6.29 -20.07 -28.21
CA PRO A 412 5.39 -20.56 -29.26
C PRO A 412 5.83 -21.89 -29.88
N ASP A 413 7.14 -22.15 -29.92
CA ASP A 413 7.72 -23.40 -30.42
C ASP A 413 7.78 -24.53 -29.37
N GLY A 414 7.38 -24.26 -28.13
CA GLY A 414 7.35 -25.22 -27.03
C GLY A 414 8.72 -25.66 -26.51
N LYS A 415 9.81 -24.97 -26.86
CA LYS A 415 11.18 -25.34 -26.45
C LYS A 415 11.70 -24.60 -25.21
N SER A 416 11.02 -23.55 -24.78
CA SER A 416 11.45 -22.74 -23.65
C SER A 416 10.28 -22.26 -22.80
N LEU A 417 10.58 -21.93 -21.55
CA LEU A 417 9.66 -21.28 -20.61
C LEU A 417 10.24 -19.94 -20.19
N ALA A 418 9.47 -18.87 -20.31
CA ALA A 418 9.73 -17.62 -19.61
C ALA A 418 9.10 -17.68 -18.22
N TYR A 419 9.77 -17.10 -17.23
CA TYR A 419 9.30 -17.09 -15.85
C TYR A 419 9.89 -15.92 -15.07
N LEU A 420 9.28 -15.65 -13.92
CA LEU A 420 9.78 -14.73 -12.92
C LEU A 420 10.39 -15.49 -11.75
N SER A 421 11.48 -14.96 -11.22
CA SER A 421 12.25 -15.59 -10.16
C SER A 421 12.48 -14.62 -9.02
N ALA A 422 11.95 -14.97 -7.84
CA ALA A 422 12.19 -14.22 -6.61
C ALA A 422 13.45 -14.79 -5.92
N ARG A 423 14.58 -14.10 -6.09
CA ARG A 423 15.75 -14.37 -5.23
C ARG A 423 15.42 -13.94 -3.80
N THR A 424 15.88 -14.71 -2.83
CA THR A 424 15.49 -14.65 -1.41
C THR A 424 15.38 -13.23 -0.85
N SER A 425 14.37 -13.05 0.00
CA SER A 425 13.73 -11.77 0.27
C SER A 425 14.42 -11.03 1.41
N THR A 426 15.44 -10.21 1.12
CA THR A 426 15.78 -9.09 2.00
C THR A 426 14.51 -8.27 2.32
N SER A 427 14.48 -7.60 3.46
CA SER A 427 13.45 -6.59 3.79
C SER A 427 13.21 -5.56 2.67
N ASN A 428 14.21 -5.38 1.78
CA ASN A 428 14.20 -4.49 0.62
C ASN A 428 13.91 -5.17 -0.74
N SER A 429 13.50 -6.44 -0.79
CA SER A 429 13.27 -7.18 -2.06
C SER A 429 11.88 -7.78 -2.25
N TRP A 430 10.91 -7.49 -1.36
CA TRP A 430 9.51 -7.79 -1.71
C TRP A 430 9.14 -7.18 -3.06
N GLY A 431 8.51 -7.99 -3.90
CA GLY A 431 8.10 -7.60 -5.24
C GLY A 431 9.25 -7.45 -6.25
N LYS A 432 10.53 -7.60 -5.89
CA LYS A 432 11.63 -7.56 -6.87
C LYS A 432 11.86 -8.95 -7.48
N LEU A 433 11.68 -9.06 -8.78
CA LEU A 433 11.73 -10.32 -9.53
C LEU A 433 12.71 -10.22 -10.70
N ASP A 434 13.42 -11.31 -10.98
CA ASP A 434 14.22 -11.47 -12.19
C ASP A 434 13.36 -12.06 -13.30
N LEU A 435 13.47 -11.55 -14.53
CA LEU A 435 12.87 -12.13 -15.72
C LEU A 435 13.85 -13.10 -16.36
N LYS A 436 13.46 -14.37 -16.47
CA LYS A 436 14.32 -15.45 -16.93
C LYS A 436 13.64 -16.27 -18.03
N VAL A 437 14.46 -16.97 -18.82
CA VAL A 437 14.04 -17.99 -19.79
C VAL A 437 14.82 -19.27 -19.54
N VAL A 438 14.14 -20.41 -19.48
CA VAL A 438 14.76 -21.73 -19.33
C VAL A 438 14.46 -22.62 -20.53
N ASP A 439 15.47 -23.34 -21.01
CA ASP A 439 15.32 -24.38 -22.03
C ASP A 439 14.75 -25.66 -21.41
N ILE A 440 13.69 -26.23 -22.00
CA ILE A 440 12.99 -27.37 -21.39
C ILE A 440 13.79 -28.68 -21.44
N ASN A 441 14.71 -28.81 -22.40
CA ASN A 441 15.48 -30.03 -22.62
C ASN A 441 16.71 -30.03 -21.73
N PHE A 442 17.46 -28.93 -21.77
CA PHE A 442 18.77 -28.80 -21.11
C PHE A 442 18.69 -28.18 -19.71
N GLY A 443 17.62 -27.47 -19.36
CA GLY A 443 17.50 -26.75 -18.09
C GLY A 443 18.40 -25.51 -17.98
N SER A 444 19.07 -25.13 -19.06
CA SER A 444 19.91 -23.92 -19.10
C SER A 444 19.03 -22.67 -19.02
N THR A 445 19.43 -21.73 -18.16
CA THR A 445 18.67 -20.50 -17.90
C THR A 445 19.40 -19.27 -18.44
N ASN A 446 18.69 -18.42 -19.16
CA ASN A 446 19.11 -17.09 -19.57
C ASN A 446 18.37 -16.02 -18.73
N VAL A 447 19.10 -15.04 -18.21
CA VAL A 447 18.53 -13.90 -17.45
C VAL A 447 18.33 -12.73 -18.42
N ILE A 448 17.08 -12.27 -18.54
CA ILE A 448 16.69 -11.19 -19.46
C ILE A 448 16.79 -9.82 -18.78
N ASP A 449 16.25 -9.70 -17.56
CA ASP A 449 16.33 -8.48 -16.74
C ASP A 449 16.26 -8.86 -15.25
N VAL A 450 16.72 -7.97 -14.38
CA VAL A 450 16.80 -8.21 -12.92
C VAL A 450 16.15 -7.08 -12.13
N GLY A 451 15.64 -7.40 -10.94
CA GLY A 451 15.09 -6.40 -10.03
C GLY A 451 13.83 -5.67 -10.54
N LEU A 452 13.03 -6.35 -11.37
CA LEU A 452 11.73 -5.84 -11.81
C LEU A 452 10.79 -5.72 -10.63
N PHE A 453 10.20 -4.55 -10.41
CA PHE A 453 9.32 -4.32 -9.27
C PHE A 453 7.85 -4.63 -9.60
N THR A 454 7.33 -5.66 -8.94
CA THR A 454 5.96 -6.23 -9.04
C THR A 454 5.44 -6.33 -10.48
N PRO A 455 6.19 -6.92 -11.42
CA PRO A 455 5.71 -7.11 -12.79
C PRO A 455 4.54 -8.10 -12.88
N GLY A 456 3.78 -8.04 -13.98
CA GLY A 456 2.80 -9.08 -14.31
C GLY A 456 3.44 -10.33 -14.95
N ARG A 457 2.62 -11.30 -15.34
CA ARG A 457 3.08 -12.53 -16.01
C ARG A 457 3.74 -12.22 -17.38
N PRO A 458 4.94 -12.76 -17.68
CA PRO A 458 5.55 -12.63 -19.00
C PRO A 458 4.80 -13.46 -20.03
N VAL A 459 4.71 -12.96 -21.26
CA VAL A 459 4.08 -13.64 -22.40
C VAL A 459 4.95 -13.48 -23.64
N TRP A 460 5.12 -14.55 -24.41
CA TRP A 460 5.94 -14.52 -25.63
C TRP A 460 5.25 -13.80 -26.78
N SER A 461 6.03 -13.09 -27.61
CA SER A 461 5.55 -12.64 -28.92
C SER A 461 5.32 -13.83 -29.86
N PRO A 462 4.43 -13.69 -30.87
CA PRO A 462 4.14 -14.77 -31.82
C PRO A 462 5.37 -15.34 -32.53
N ASP A 463 6.37 -14.50 -32.84
CA ASP A 463 7.62 -14.92 -33.47
C ASP A 463 8.65 -15.54 -32.51
N GLY A 464 8.37 -15.58 -31.21
CA GLY A 464 9.25 -16.12 -30.18
C GLY A 464 10.50 -15.29 -29.90
N GLN A 465 10.60 -14.05 -30.42
CA GLN A 465 11.81 -13.22 -30.27
C GLN A 465 11.73 -12.21 -29.11
N ASN A 466 10.54 -11.99 -28.56
CA ASN A 466 10.30 -11.00 -27.51
C ASN A 466 9.44 -11.55 -26.37
N LEU A 467 9.57 -10.93 -25.20
CA LEU A 467 8.67 -11.10 -24.06
C LEU A 467 7.91 -9.81 -23.80
N LEU A 468 6.63 -9.94 -23.47
CA LEU A 468 5.72 -8.87 -23.13
C LEU A 468 5.31 -9.02 -21.68
N ILE A 469 5.32 -7.94 -20.92
CA ILE A 469 5.02 -7.98 -19.50
C ILE A 469 4.25 -6.74 -19.07
N ALA A 470 3.24 -6.89 -18.21
CA ALA A 470 2.63 -5.74 -17.56
C ALA A 470 3.63 -5.12 -16.58
N PHE A 471 3.87 -3.82 -16.69
CA PHE A 471 4.87 -3.10 -15.89
C PHE A 471 4.46 -1.65 -15.65
N VAL A 472 4.91 -1.05 -14.55
CA VAL A 472 4.68 0.38 -14.32
C VAL A 472 5.51 1.19 -15.32
N LYS A 473 4.85 2.12 -16.03
CA LYS A 473 5.49 3.19 -16.79
C LYS A 473 5.36 4.47 -15.98
N PRO A 474 6.40 4.87 -15.21
CA PRO A 474 6.38 6.11 -14.43
C PRO A 474 6.07 7.31 -15.32
N SER A 475 5.36 8.30 -14.78
CA SER A 475 5.09 9.54 -15.48
C SER A 475 6.33 10.44 -15.58
N THR A 476 7.23 10.38 -14.58
CA THR A 476 8.44 11.20 -14.44
C THR A 476 9.58 10.42 -13.76
N SER A 477 10.76 11.01 -13.61
CA SER A 477 11.81 10.47 -12.73
C SER A 477 11.65 10.86 -11.26
N ARG A 478 10.96 11.98 -10.98
CA ARG A 478 10.67 12.51 -9.63
C ARG A 478 9.66 11.67 -8.86
N PHE A 479 8.57 11.27 -9.51
CA PHE A 479 7.54 10.41 -8.91
C PHE A 479 7.53 9.03 -9.54
N ARG A 480 7.50 8.00 -8.68
CA ARG A 480 7.52 6.59 -9.08
C ARG A 480 6.19 6.13 -9.70
N GLU A 481 5.10 6.83 -9.40
CA GLU A 481 3.75 6.52 -9.87
C GLU A 481 3.61 6.80 -11.38
N GLY A 482 2.78 5.99 -12.04
CA GLY A 482 2.46 6.16 -13.45
C GLY A 482 1.34 5.22 -13.86
N MET A 483 1.38 4.69 -15.08
CA MET A 483 0.35 3.78 -15.59
C MET A 483 0.85 2.34 -15.63
N HIS A 484 -0.03 1.37 -15.38
CA HIS A 484 0.24 -0.01 -15.78
C HIS A 484 0.26 -0.08 -17.30
N SER A 485 1.38 -0.47 -17.89
CA SER A 485 1.59 -0.54 -19.34
C SER A 485 2.19 -1.89 -19.72
N ILE A 486 2.42 -2.12 -21.02
CA ILE A 486 3.07 -3.33 -21.51
C ILE A 486 4.50 -2.99 -21.92
N LYS A 487 5.48 -3.64 -21.30
CA LYS A 487 6.90 -3.52 -21.64
C LYS A 487 7.32 -4.75 -22.44
N GLN A 488 7.94 -4.52 -23.59
CA GLN A 488 8.48 -5.54 -24.48
C GLN A 488 9.98 -5.65 -24.26
N TYR A 489 10.50 -6.88 -24.16
CA TYR A 489 11.93 -7.21 -24.05
C TYR A 489 12.37 -8.09 -25.22
N SER A 490 13.49 -7.76 -25.85
CA SER A 490 14.12 -8.63 -26.85
C SER A 490 14.87 -9.76 -26.15
N ILE A 491 14.59 -11.02 -26.51
CA ILE A 491 15.31 -12.18 -25.96
C ILE A 491 16.79 -12.16 -26.35
N LYS A 492 17.11 -11.69 -27.56
CA LYS A 492 18.48 -11.70 -28.07
C LYS A 492 19.34 -10.56 -27.51
N THR A 493 18.77 -9.36 -27.41
CA THR A 493 19.53 -8.14 -27.08
C THR A 493 19.30 -7.63 -25.66
N HIS A 494 18.27 -8.15 -24.98
CA HIS A 494 17.79 -7.73 -23.66
C HIS A 494 17.33 -6.27 -23.60
N LYS A 495 17.29 -5.56 -24.74
CA LYS A 495 16.72 -4.21 -24.84
C LYS A 495 15.22 -4.25 -24.63
N ALA A 496 14.70 -3.20 -24.00
CA ALA A 496 13.29 -3.08 -23.69
C ALA A 496 12.67 -1.75 -24.13
N LYS A 497 11.36 -1.77 -24.42
CA LYS A 497 10.56 -0.57 -24.71
C LYS A 497 9.12 -0.75 -24.24
N PHE A 498 8.42 0.34 -23.94
CA PHE A 498 6.98 0.29 -23.68
C PHE A 498 6.20 0.29 -24.99
N LEU A 499 5.10 -0.46 -25.04
CA LEU A 499 4.15 -0.43 -26.14
C LEU A 499 3.21 0.77 -26.00
N ASN A 500 2.78 1.34 -27.13
CA ASN A 500 1.80 2.42 -27.16
C ASN A 500 0.40 1.84 -27.07
N LEU A 501 -0.23 1.96 -25.90
CA LEU A 501 -1.60 1.49 -25.69
C LEU A 501 -2.61 2.47 -26.32
N PRO A 502 -3.71 1.96 -26.91
CA PRO A 502 -4.82 2.78 -27.41
C PRO A 502 -5.26 3.84 -26.39
N LYS A 503 -5.42 5.09 -26.86
CA LYS A 503 -5.83 6.26 -26.05
C LYS A 503 -4.92 6.58 -24.85
N ASN A 504 -3.74 5.94 -24.76
CA ASN A 504 -2.82 6.04 -23.63
C ASN A 504 -3.49 5.70 -22.28
N ILE A 505 -4.39 4.71 -22.27
CA ILE A 505 -5.02 4.19 -21.05
C ILE A 505 -4.36 2.85 -20.71
N GLY A 506 -3.96 2.71 -19.45
CA GLY A 506 -3.21 1.56 -18.96
C GLY A 506 -4.07 0.33 -18.67
N LEU A 507 -3.42 -0.73 -18.24
CA LEU A 507 -4.09 -1.90 -17.67
C LEU A 507 -4.69 -1.56 -16.31
N SER A 508 -5.71 -2.32 -15.89
CA SER A 508 -6.36 -2.08 -14.59
C SER A 508 -5.47 -2.47 -13.42
N THR A 509 -4.71 -3.56 -13.56
CA THR A 509 -3.75 -4.13 -12.59
C THR A 509 -2.54 -4.69 -13.33
N ARG A 510 -1.47 -5.12 -12.63
CA ARG A 510 -0.39 -5.92 -13.28
C ARG A 510 -0.58 -7.42 -13.14
N ASP A 511 -1.15 -7.86 -12.02
CA ASP A 511 -1.55 -9.25 -11.85
C ASP A 511 -2.99 -9.45 -12.34
N GLY A 512 -3.20 -10.42 -13.22
CA GLY A 512 -4.52 -10.78 -13.76
C GLY A 512 -5.04 -9.94 -14.94
N SER A 513 -4.50 -8.75 -15.26
CA SER A 513 -5.00 -7.95 -16.39
C SER A 513 -4.41 -8.34 -17.77
N GLY A 514 -3.54 -9.34 -17.85
CA GLY A 514 -2.83 -9.71 -19.08
C GLY A 514 -1.46 -9.00 -19.21
N PRO A 515 -0.88 -8.89 -20.42
CA PRO A 515 -1.47 -9.27 -21.72
C PRO A 515 -1.62 -10.78 -21.92
N VAL A 516 -2.45 -11.19 -22.88
CA VAL A 516 -2.53 -12.56 -23.41
C VAL A 516 -2.69 -12.55 -24.93
N ILE A 517 -2.05 -13.48 -25.63
CA ILE A 517 -2.02 -13.54 -27.10
C ILE A 517 -2.94 -14.65 -27.61
N SER A 518 -3.66 -14.39 -28.70
CA SER A 518 -4.52 -15.38 -29.35
C SER A 518 -3.70 -16.52 -29.98
N PRO A 519 -4.21 -17.76 -30.04
CA PRO A 519 -3.48 -18.88 -30.64
C PRO A 519 -3.00 -18.64 -32.08
N ASP A 520 -3.74 -17.87 -32.89
CA ASP A 520 -3.34 -17.46 -34.24
C ASP A 520 -2.18 -16.43 -34.30
N GLY A 521 -1.77 -15.87 -33.15
CA GLY A 521 -0.71 -14.87 -33.04
C GLY A 521 -1.08 -13.48 -33.56
N GLN A 522 -2.34 -13.21 -33.90
CA GLN A 522 -2.76 -11.96 -34.55
C GLN A 522 -3.36 -10.93 -33.59
N LYS A 523 -3.80 -11.37 -32.40
CA LYS A 523 -4.48 -10.50 -31.43
C LYS A 523 -3.82 -10.57 -30.06
N MET A 524 -3.90 -9.47 -29.33
CA MET A 524 -3.55 -9.38 -27.93
C MET A 524 -4.73 -8.83 -27.15
N THR A 525 -4.99 -9.43 -25.99
CA THR A 525 -6.02 -8.99 -25.05
C THR A 525 -5.40 -8.58 -23.73
N TYR A 526 -5.95 -7.53 -23.13
CA TYR A 526 -5.65 -7.08 -21.76
C TYR A 526 -6.90 -6.46 -21.13
N ILE A 527 -6.90 -6.28 -19.81
CA ILE A 527 -7.99 -5.65 -19.06
C ILE A 527 -7.63 -4.20 -18.77
N SER A 528 -8.50 -3.27 -19.16
CA SER A 528 -8.36 -1.83 -18.93
C SER A 528 -9.71 -1.27 -18.52
N GLU A 529 -9.72 -0.41 -17.50
CA GLU A 529 -10.94 0.15 -16.91
C GLU A 529 -11.91 -0.94 -16.41
N GLY A 530 -11.38 -2.10 -15.99
CA GLY A 530 -12.17 -3.26 -15.59
C GLY A 530 -12.74 -4.11 -16.74
N GLU A 531 -12.53 -3.74 -18.00
CA GLU A 531 -13.10 -4.42 -19.17
C GLU A 531 -12.05 -5.05 -20.08
N ILE A 532 -12.46 -6.07 -20.84
CA ILE A 532 -11.65 -6.67 -21.90
C ILE A 532 -11.36 -5.65 -23.00
N ARG A 533 -10.10 -5.51 -23.38
CA ARG A 533 -9.64 -4.77 -24.57
C ARG A 533 -8.86 -5.70 -25.47
N THR A 534 -9.13 -5.65 -26.76
CA THR A 534 -8.41 -6.45 -27.77
C THR A 534 -7.83 -5.56 -28.86
N VAL A 535 -6.57 -5.83 -29.21
CA VAL A 535 -5.80 -5.12 -30.24
C VAL A 535 -5.25 -6.11 -31.25
N THR A 536 -5.02 -5.67 -32.48
CA THR A 536 -4.25 -6.45 -33.46
C THR A 536 -2.78 -6.23 -33.24
N ILE A 537 -1.98 -7.27 -33.49
CA ILE A 537 -0.52 -7.23 -33.33
C ILE A 537 0.20 -7.81 -34.55
N ASN A 538 1.47 -7.45 -34.72
CA ASN A 538 2.37 -8.13 -35.65
C ASN A 538 3.12 -9.29 -34.97
N GLY A 539 3.94 -10.02 -35.73
CA GLY A 539 4.69 -11.18 -35.22
C GLY A 539 5.62 -10.86 -34.03
N SER A 540 6.11 -9.63 -33.91
CA SER A 540 6.94 -9.20 -32.78
C SER A 540 6.15 -8.86 -31.51
N GLY A 541 4.81 -8.79 -31.60
CA GLY A 541 3.92 -8.39 -30.51
C GLY A 541 3.65 -6.89 -30.44
N GLU A 542 4.05 -6.09 -31.44
CA GLU A 542 3.71 -4.67 -31.51
C GLU A 542 2.25 -4.48 -31.93
N ILE A 543 1.60 -3.49 -31.30
CA ILE A 543 0.22 -3.12 -31.57
C ILE A 543 0.13 -2.42 -32.93
N THR A 544 -0.71 -2.97 -33.83
CA THR A 544 -0.95 -2.44 -35.19
C THR A 544 -2.32 -1.81 -35.36
N GLY A 545 -3.24 -2.03 -34.42
CA GLY A 545 -4.61 -1.53 -34.47
C GLY A 545 -5.43 -1.97 -33.26
N SER A 546 -6.66 -1.46 -33.14
CA SER A 546 -7.60 -1.81 -32.06
C SER A 546 -8.89 -2.37 -32.62
N LEU A 547 -9.50 -3.32 -31.91
CA LEU A 547 -10.84 -3.82 -32.21
C LEU A 547 -11.88 -3.04 -31.39
N ASP A 548 -13.12 -2.99 -31.90
CA ASP A 548 -14.25 -2.48 -31.14
C ASP A 548 -14.48 -3.34 -29.89
N ASN A 549 -14.62 -2.70 -28.73
CA ASN A 549 -14.87 -3.43 -27.50
C ASN A 549 -16.33 -3.90 -27.43
N LYS A 550 -16.55 -5.21 -27.52
CA LYS A 550 -17.87 -5.84 -27.43
C LYS A 550 -18.12 -6.58 -26.11
N CYS A 551 -17.07 -6.87 -25.34
CA CYS A 551 -17.15 -7.59 -24.07
C CYS A 551 -17.19 -6.61 -22.88
N LEU A 552 -18.23 -5.78 -22.84
CA LEU A 552 -18.41 -4.70 -21.86
C LEU A 552 -18.97 -5.22 -20.52
N GLU A 553 -18.10 -5.77 -19.67
CA GLU A 553 -18.39 -6.09 -18.26
C GLU A 553 -17.13 -6.19 -17.41
N THR A 554 -17.29 -6.33 -16.10
CA THR A 554 -16.20 -6.61 -15.15
C THR A 554 -15.46 -7.89 -15.58
N ALA A 555 -14.17 -7.78 -15.84
CA ALA A 555 -13.34 -8.90 -16.27
C ALA A 555 -12.01 -8.96 -15.51
N LEU A 556 -11.45 -10.17 -15.37
CA LEU A 556 -10.08 -10.40 -14.92
C LEU A 556 -9.56 -11.75 -15.43
N MET A 557 -8.24 -11.89 -15.49
CA MET A 557 -7.48 -13.10 -15.84
C MET A 557 -7.83 -13.69 -17.21
N PRO A 558 -7.95 -12.91 -18.29
CA PRO A 558 -8.40 -13.44 -19.58
C PRO A 558 -7.48 -14.55 -20.11
N ARG A 559 -8.07 -15.57 -20.76
CA ARG A 559 -7.39 -16.65 -21.49
C ARG A 559 -8.11 -16.93 -22.81
N TRP A 560 -7.36 -17.13 -23.89
CA TRP A 560 -7.96 -17.44 -25.18
C TRP A 560 -8.39 -18.90 -25.27
N ALA A 561 -9.54 -19.14 -25.89
CA ALA A 561 -9.88 -20.45 -26.44
C ALA A 561 -9.06 -20.72 -27.71
N ASN A 562 -9.05 -21.98 -28.15
CA ASN A 562 -8.33 -22.40 -29.35
C ASN A 562 -8.81 -21.74 -30.66
N ASP A 563 -10.03 -21.21 -30.71
CA ASP A 563 -10.65 -20.58 -31.89
C ASP A 563 -10.12 -19.17 -32.21
N SER A 564 -9.29 -18.58 -31.33
CA SER A 564 -8.79 -17.21 -31.46
C SER A 564 -9.88 -16.12 -31.53
N ASP A 565 -11.09 -16.41 -31.07
CA ASP A 565 -12.23 -15.47 -30.97
C ASP A 565 -12.84 -15.44 -29.55
N THR A 566 -12.87 -16.57 -28.86
CA THR A 566 -13.48 -16.69 -27.54
C THR A 566 -12.45 -16.47 -26.42
N LEU A 567 -12.79 -15.66 -25.43
CA LEU A 567 -12.01 -15.44 -24.21
C LEU A 567 -12.73 -16.03 -22.99
N TYR A 568 -12.02 -16.79 -22.15
CA TYR A 568 -12.41 -17.17 -20.80
C TYR A 568 -11.91 -16.13 -19.80
N TYR A 569 -12.72 -15.74 -18.81
CA TYR A 569 -12.37 -14.74 -17.79
C TYR A 569 -13.28 -14.84 -16.56
N PHE A 570 -12.89 -14.18 -15.48
CA PHE A 570 -13.75 -14.00 -14.30
C PHE A 570 -14.50 -12.67 -14.34
N ALA A 571 -15.79 -12.72 -14.03
CA ALA A 571 -16.66 -11.57 -13.79
C ALA A 571 -17.22 -11.66 -12.36
N GLY A 572 -16.53 -11.03 -11.40
CA GLY A 572 -16.84 -11.25 -9.98
C GLY A 572 -16.61 -12.72 -9.60
N LYS A 573 -17.62 -13.37 -9.02
CA LYS A 573 -17.60 -14.80 -8.70
C LYS A 573 -17.82 -15.72 -9.90
N ASP A 574 -18.34 -15.19 -11.02
CA ASP A 574 -18.70 -16.00 -12.17
C ASP A 574 -17.50 -16.25 -13.08
N PHE A 575 -17.37 -17.48 -13.56
CA PHE A 575 -16.49 -17.82 -14.67
C PHE A 575 -17.27 -17.73 -15.98
N ARG A 576 -16.76 -17.00 -16.98
CA ARG A 576 -17.51 -16.68 -18.22
C ARG A 576 -16.65 -16.80 -19.47
N THR A 577 -17.33 -16.88 -20.61
CA THR A 577 -16.72 -16.64 -21.92
C THR A 577 -17.31 -15.43 -22.63
N CYS A 578 -16.54 -14.83 -23.54
CA CYS A 578 -17.00 -13.80 -24.47
C CYS A 578 -16.32 -13.97 -25.85
N SER A 579 -17.09 -13.96 -26.93
CA SER A 579 -16.58 -13.84 -28.30
C SER A 579 -16.20 -12.38 -28.58
N VAL A 580 -14.95 -12.11 -28.96
CA VAL A 580 -14.48 -10.74 -29.23
C VAL A 580 -15.09 -10.18 -30.53
N SER A 581 -15.40 -11.04 -31.49
CA SER A 581 -16.03 -10.62 -32.76
C SER A 581 -17.51 -10.29 -32.62
N THR A 582 -18.27 -11.01 -31.78
CA THR A 582 -19.73 -10.85 -31.67
C THR A 582 -20.20 -10.20 -30.37
N GLY A 583 -19.41 -10.28 -29.30
CA GLY A 583 -19.84 -9.91 -27.94
C GLY A 583 -20.75 -10.95 -27.27
N ALA A 584 -20.92 -12.13 -27.87
CA ALA A 584 -21.71 -13.20 -27.27
C ALA A 584 -21.04 -13.75 -26.02
N LYS A 585 -21.80 -13.88 -24.92
CA LYS A 585 -21.29 -14.26 -23.61
C LYS A 585 -22.02 -15.47 -23.05
N ASN A 586 -21.27 -16.37 -22.40
CA ASN A 586 -21.81 -17.58 -21.79
C ASN A 586 -21.23 -17.79 -20.40
N ALA A 587 -22.04 -18.29 -19.48
CA ALA A 587 -21.57 -18.73 -18.16
C ALA A 587 -20.83 -20.06 -18.28
N LYS A 588 -19.81 -20.26 -17.44
CA LYS A 588 -19.04 -21.50 -17.27
C LYS A 588 -19.04 -21.90 -15.81
N LYS A 589 -18.80 -23.20 -15.55
CA LYS A 589 -18.79 -23.77 -14.20
C LYS A 589 -17.41 -24.32 -13.85
N VAL A 590 -16.99 -24.03 -12.63
CA VAL A 590 -15.88 -24.70 -11.95
C VAL A 590 -16.52 -25.72 -11.01
N ASN A 591 -16.33 -27.01 -11.24
CA ASN A 591 -16.98 -28.05 -10.45
C ASN A 591 -16.05 -28.48 -9.32
N LEU A 592 -15.92 -27.61 -8.31
CA LEU A 592 -15.12 -27.85 -7.11
C LEU A 592 -15.76 -27.16 -5.90
N GLN A 593 -15.92 -27.89 -4.81
CA GLN A 593 -16.54 -27.42 -3.58
C GLN A 593 -15.62 -27.69 -2.39
N TRP A 594 -15.79 -26.94 -1.32
CA TRP A 594 -15.04 -27.07 -0.08
C TRP A 594 -15.94 -26.84 1.13
N ALA A 595 -15.52 -27.30 2.31
CA ALA A 595 -16.15 -27.00 3.58
C ALA A 595 -15.07 -26.61 4.59
N LYS A 596 -15.47 -25.80 5.58
CA LYS A 596 -14.59 -25.47 6.70
C LYS A 596 -14.24 -26.74 7.48
N SER A 597 -12.99 -26.85 7.93
CA SER A 597 -12.55 -27.90 8.85
C SER A 597 -12.90 -27.53 10.28
N PHE A 598 -13.48 -28.48 11.02
CA PHE A 598 -13.87 -28.35 12.42
C PHE A 598 -13.03 -29.29 13.29
N ALA A 599 -12.56 -28.79 14.43
CA ALA A 599 -11.79 -29.59 15.36
C ALA A 599 -12.69 -30.60 16.08
N GLU A 600 -12.10 -31.66 16.64
CA GLU A 600 -12.81 -32.55 17.58
C GLU A 600 -13.06 -31.85 18.91
N ASN A 601 -13.99 -32.36 19.74
CA ASN A 601 -14.18 -31.83 21.09
C ASN A 601 -12.94 -32.03 21.96
N LYS A 602 -12.68 -31.10 22.89
CA LYS A 602 -11.53 -31.19 23.80
C LYS A 602 -11.73 -30.41 25.09
N THR A 603 -10.91 -30.74 26.08
CA THR A 603 -10.80 -30.01 27.35
C THR A 603 -9.35 -29.57 27.53
N LEU A 604 -9.15 -28.31 27.90
CA LEU A 604 -7.83 -27.77 28.24
C LEU A 604 -7.76 -27.57 29.75
N HIS A 605 -6.83 -28.21 30.43
CA HIS A 605 -6.50 -27.88 31.81
C HIS A 605 -5.44 -26.78 31.83
N VAL A 606 -5.70 -25.62 32.43
CA VAL A 606 -4.88 -24.41 32.28
C VAL A 606 -4.47 -23.84 33.63
N GLY A 607 -3.17 -23.61 33.80
CA GLY A 607 -2.60 -23.00 35.00
C GLY A 607 -2.97 -21.52 35.15
N LYS A 608 -2.67 -20.71 34.13
CA LYS A 608 -2.98 -19.27 34.08
C LYS A 608 -3.77 -18.93 32.82
N PHE A 609 -5.04 -18.61 32.95
CA PHE A 609 -5.94 -18.31 31.82
C PHE A 609 -6.29 -16.82 31.78
N PHE A 610 -5.72 -16.09 30.81
CA PHE A 610 -6.05 -14.69 30.55
C PHE A 610 -7.09 -14.62 29.45
N ASP A 611 -8.29 -14.12 29.77
CA ASP A 611 -9.40 -14.07 28.84
C ASP A 611 -9.38 -12.86 27.89
N GLY A 612 -8.44 -11.93 28.06
CA GLY A 612 -8.36 -10.70 27.26
C GLY A 612 -9.28 -9.57 27.74
N VAL A 613 -10.07 -9.80 28.79
CA VAL A 613 -11.00 -8.84 29.40
C VAL A 613 -10.44 -8.39 30.75
N ASP A 614 -10.30 -9.32 31.69
CA ASP A 614 -9.86 -9.04 33.06
C ASP A 614 -8.35 -8.91 33.14
N LYS A 615 -7.84 -7.99 33.96
CA LYS A 615 -6.38 -7.79 34.13
C LYS A 615 -5.67 -8.95 34.84
N GLU A 616 -6.44 -9.78 35.54
CA GLU A 616 -5.95 -10.89 36.34
C GLU A 616 -6.24 -12.23 35.66
N TYR A 617 -5.43 -13.24 35.97
CA TYR A 617 -5.64 -14.60 35.50
C TYR A 617 -6.81 -15.28 36.22
N LYS A 618 -7.60 -16.05 35.47
CA LYS A 618 -8.32 -17.20 36.03
C LYS A 618 -7.30 -18.33 36.20
N THR A 619 -7.12 -18.83 37.42
CA THR A 619 -6.09 -19.83 37.71
C THR A 619 -6.66 -21.23 37.88
N ASN A 620 -5.94 -22.23 37.39
CA ASN A 620 -6.25 -23.65 37.59
C ASN A 620 -7.68 -24.01 37.14
N VAL A 621 -7.95 -23.80 35.86
CA VAL A 621 -9.28 -23.97 35.24
C VAL A 621 -9.28 -25.08 34.19
N ASP A 622 -10.45 -25.64 33.92
CA ASP A 622 -10.73 -26.46 32.75
C ASP A 622 -11.58 -25.67 31.75
N VAL A 623 -11.13 -25.65 30.50
CA VAL A 623 -11.77 -24.97 29.37
C VAL A 623 -12.30 -26.00 28.40
N PHE A 624 -13.61 -26.02 28.20
CA PHE A 624 -14.31 -26.98 27.35
C PHE A 624 -14.54 -26.36 25.98
N ILE A 625 -14.11 -27.07 24.94
CA ILE A 625 -14.23 -26.63 23.55
C ILE A 625 -15.01 -27.69 22.79
N THR A 626 -16.18 -27.31 22.29
CA THR A 626 -16.97 -28.12 21.35
C THR A 626 -16.67 -27.61 19.96
N GLU A 627 -16.08 -28.47 19.13
CA GLU A 627 -15.53 -28.10 17.82
C GLU A 627 -14.58 -26.90 17.91
N ASN A 628 -15.05 -25.72 17.50
CA ASN A 628 -14.30 -24.46 17.53
C ASN A 628 -14.80 -23.45 18.57
N ILE A 629 -15.82 -23.77 19.38
CA ILE A 629 -16.45 -22.82 20.32
C ILE A 629 -16.09 -23.16 21.78
N ILE A 630 -15.78 -22.14 22.57
CA ILE A 630 -15.62 -22.26 24.02
C ILE A 630 -17.01 -22.41 24.64
N THR A 631 -17.32 -23.58 25.19
CA THR A 631 -18.66 -23.87 25.73
C THR A 631 -18.74 -23.75 27.24
N LYS A 632 -17.62 -23.93 27.95
CA LYS A 632 -17.58 -23.85 29.41
C LYS A 632 -16.18 -23.52 29.92
N ILE A 633 -16.09 -22.78 31.02
CA ILE A 633 -14.86 -22.51 31.78
C ILE A 633 -15.18 -22.69 33.26
N VAL A 634 -14.53 -23.61 33.95
CA VAL A 634 -14.74 -23.89 35.39
C VAL A 634 -13.43 -24.16 36.11
N PRO A 635 -13.36 -24.04 37.44
CA PRO A 635 -12.20 -24.53 38.19
C PRO A 635 -11.90 -26.01 37.89
N HIS A 636 -10.62 -26.38 37.89
CA HIS A 636 -10.17 -27.71 37.51
C HIS A 636 -10.85 -28.82 38.33
N GLY A 637 -11.29 -29.88 37.63
CA GLY A 637 -11.89 -31.08 38.24
C GLY A 637 -13.34 -30.90 38.69
N GLN A 638 -14.00 -29.79 38.34
CA GLN A 638 -15.41 -29.56 38.66
C GLN A 638 -16.40 -30.13 37.61
N ASP A 639 -15.92 -30.68 36.50
CA ASP A 639 -16.75 -31.29 35.47
C ASP A 639 -16.02 -32.43 34.74
N GLU A 640 -16.77 -33.27 34.04
CA GLU A 640 -16.22 -34.41 33.28
C GLU A 640 -15.56 -33.93 31.98
N VAL A 641 -14.30 -34.33 31.78
CA VAL A 641 -13.53 -34.08 30.55
C VAL A 641 -14.30 -34.54 29.31
N ILE A 642 -14.39 -33.66 28.30
CA ILE A 642 -14.88 -34.00 26.96
C ILE A 642 -13.72 -34.15 25.98
N GLY A 643 -13.79 -35.16 25.12
CA GLY A 643 -12.80 -35.42 24.07
C GLY A 643 -11.37 -35.57 24.60
N THR A 644 -10.39 -35.00 23.88
CA THR A 644 -8.98 -35.07 24.28
C THR A 644 -8.68 -34.05 25.37
N LEU A 645 -8.03 -34.50 26.45
CA LEU A 645 -7.49 -33.62 27.50
C LEU A 645 -6.10 -33.13 27.09
N TYR A 646 -5.92 -31.81 27.03
CA TYR A 646 -4.61 -31.17 26.92
C TYR A 646 -4.25 -30.57 28.28
N ASP A 647 -3.11 -30.98 28.84
CA ASP A 647 -2.63 -30.49 30.13
C ASP A 647 -1.63 -29.34 29.92
N PHE A 648 -2.07 -28.14 30.29
CA PHE A 648 -1.34 -26.88 30.31
C PHE A 648 -1.36 -26.27 31.72
N SER A 649 -1.40 -27.12 32.76
CA SER A 649 -1.44 -26.73 34.18
C SER A 649 -0.27 -25.85 34.62
N ASP A 650 0.86 -25.91 33.94
CA ASP A 650 2.05 -25.12 34.20
C ASP A 650 2.22 -23.93 33.22
N LYS A 651 1.29 -23.73 32.29
CA LYS A 651 1.37 -22.71 31.23
C LYS A 651 0.43 -21.52 31.44
N ALA A 652 0.70 -20.45 30.70
CA ALA A 652 -0.21 -19.35 30.51
C ALA A 652 -0.92 -19.45 29.15
N ILE A 653 -2.20 -19.09 29.11
CA ILE A 653 -2.97 -18.93 27.88
C ILE A 653 -3.43 -17.49 27.74
N ILE A 654 -3.28 -16.94 26.54
CA ILE A 654 -3.81 -15.63 26.12
C ILE A 654 -4.72 -15.78 24.88
N PRO A 655 -5.57 -14.80 24.54
CA PRO A 655 -6.30 -14.82 23.28
C PRO A 655 -5.35 -14.87 22.07
N GLY A 656 -5.79 -15.53 20.99
CA GLY A 656 -5.06 -15.62 19.73
C GLY A 656 -4.70 -14.23 19.17
N ILE A 657 -3.44 -14.06 18.75
CA ILE A 657 -2.97 -12.78 18.24
C ILE A 657 -3.50 -12.58 16.81
N MET A 658 -3.93 -11.36 16.51
CA MET A 658 -4.38 -10.93 15.19
C MET A 658 -3.39 -9.90 14.64
N ALA A 659 -2.86 -10.14 13.44
CA ALA A 659 -2.02 -9.17 12.75
C ALA A 659 -2.90 -8.24 11.91
N SER A 660 -3.09 -6.99 12.35
CA SER A 660 -4.01 -6.04 11.70
C SER A 660 -3.53 -5.48 10.35
N HIS A 661 -2.28 -5.72 9.96
CA HIS A 661 -1.76 -5.26 8.67
C HIS A 661 -0.62 -6.14 8.19
N SER A 662 -0.88 -7.02 7.21
CA SER A 662 0.17 -7.74 6.49
C SER A 662 -0.31 -8.22 5.11
N HIS A 663 0.55 -8.07 4.11
CA HIS A 663 0.31 -8.54 2.74
C HIS A 663 0.78 -9.98 2.55
N GLN A 664 -0.11 -10.88 2.11
CA GLN A 664 0.24 -12.30 1.95
C GLN A 664 0.89 -12.58 0.58
N SER A 665 1.71 -13.63 0.50
CA SER A 665 2.39 -14.00 -0.74
C SER A 665 2.42 -15.51 -0.98
N GLU A 666 1.87 -15.94 -2.11
CA GLU A 666 1.89 -17.34 -2.59
C GLU A 666 3.30 -17.90 -2.81
N LEU A 667 4.29 -17.01 -3.06
CA LEU A 667 5.71 -17.39 -3.18
C LEU A 667 6.27 -17.97 -1.87
N MET A 668 5.62 -17.69 -0.75
CA MET A 668 6.02 -18.25 0.52
C MET A 668 5.57 -19.70 0.67
N GLY A 669 4.65 -20.21 -0.15
CA GLY A 669 4.18 -21.59 -0.08
C GLY A 669 3.48 -21.90 1.24
N GLU A 670 3.44 -23.18 1.60
CA GLU A 670 2.75 -23.67 2.79
C GLU A 670 3.37 -23.14 4.09
N ARG A 671 4.68 -22.90 4.10
CA ARG A 671 5.38 -22.39 5.29
C ARG A 671 4.87 -21.03 5.77
N LEU A 672 4.18 -20.24 4.93
CA LEU A 672 3.63 -18.95 5.34
C LEU A 672 2.65 -19.11 6.51
N GLY A 673 1.72 -20.05 6.40
CA GLY A 673 0.71 -20.27 7.42
C GLY A 673 1.31 -20.83 8.70
N ARG A 674 2.28 -21.76 8.60
CA ARG A 674 3.04 -22.27 9.76
C ARG A 674 3.82 -21.16 10.46
N ASN A 675 4.42 -20.24 9.70
CA ASN A 675 5.17 -19.12 10.27
C ASN A 675 4.26 -18.26 11.17
N TRP A 676 3.07 -17.87 10.69
CA TRP A 676 2.13 -17.11 11.50
C TRP A 676 1.73 -17.84 12.79
N LEU A 677 1.32 -19.10 12.67
CA LEU A 677 0.87 -19.89 13.81
C LEU A 677 2.02 -20.12 14.83
N ALA A 678 3.27 -20.28 14.39
CA ALA A 678 4.43 -20.47 15.28
C ALA A 678 4.78 -19.26 16.16
N TYR A 679 4.15 -18.11 15.90
CA TYR A 679 4.24 -16.90 16.72
C TYR A 679 2.91 -16.57 17.43
N GLY A 680 1.94 -17.49 17.47
CA GLY A 680 0.65 -17.28 18.11
C GLY A 680 -0.36 -16.45 17.32
N ILE A 681 -0.09 -16.16 16.03
CA ILE A 681 -1.00 -15.38 15.19
C ILE A 681 -2.07 -16.30 14.61
N THR A 682 -3.32 -16.16 15.07
CA THR A 682 -4.47 -16.96 14.61
C THR A 682 -5.27 -16.28 13.51
N SER A 683 -5.13 -14.96 13.32
CA SER A 683 -5.79 -14.20 12.25
C SER A 683 -4.89 -13.15 11.63
N VAL A 684 -5.06 -12.88 10.35
CA VAL A 684 -4.34 -11.84 9.61
C VAL A 684 -5.30 -11.01 8.78
N ARG A 685 -5.11 -9.69 8.79
CA ARG A 685 -5.78 -8.74 7.92
C ARG A 685 -4.85 -8.33 6.78
N ASP A 686 -5.26 -8.63 5.54
CA ASP A 686 -4.56 -8.24 4.30
C ASP A 686 -5.26 -7.02 3.66
N PRO A 687 -4.71 -5.82 3.82
CA PRO A 687 -5.33 -4.60 3.33
C PRO A 687 -5.11 -4.37 1.82
N GLY A 688 -4.47 -5.30 1.09
CA GLY A 688 -4.29 -5.08 -0.35
C GLY A 688 -3.52 -6.16 -1.10
N THR A 689 -4.20 -6.97 -1.90
CA THR A 689 -3.59 -8.00 -2.77
C THR A 689 -4.56 -8.40 -3.89
N ASN A 690 -4.22 -9.43 -4.68
CA ASN A 690 -5.15 -9.98 -5.67
C ASN A 690 -6.30 -10.74 -4.96
N PRO A 691 -7.58 -10.35 -5.16
CA PRO A 691 -8.70 -10.92 -4.42
C PRO A 691 -8.92 -12.42 -4.66
N TYR A 692 -8.65 -12.93 -5.87
CA TYR A 692 -8.80 -14.37 -6.17
C TYR A 692 -7.71 -15.20 -5.47
N LYS A 693 -6.53 -14.62 -5.27
CA LYS A 693 -5.43 -15.27 -4.54
C LYS A 693 -5.62 -15.19 -3.03
N SER A 694 -6.16 -14.08 -2.51
CA SER A 694 -6.62 -14.00 -1.11
C SER A 694 -7.65 -15.08 -0.82
N LEU A 695 -8.66 -15.22 -1.69
CA LEU A 695 -9.68 -16.25 -1.54
C LEU A 695 -9.06 -17.64 -1.62
N ALA A 696 -8.18 -17.89 -2.59
CA ALA A 696 -7.52 -19.19 -2.70
C ALA A 696 -6.82 -19.57 -1.38
N LEU A 697 -6.09 -18.62 -0.78
CA LEU A 697 -5.39 -18.84 0.49
C LEU A 697 -6.36 -18.98 1.68
N LYS A 698 -7.42 -18.16 1.74
CA LYS A 698 -8.48 -18.22 2.76
C LYS A 698 -9.16 -19.58 2.75
N GLU A 699 -9.59 -20.05 1.58
CA GLU A 699 -10.24 -21.35 1.40
C GLU A 699 -9.27 -22.51 1.72
N THR A 700 -7.99 -22.41 1.36
CA THR A 700 -6.95 -23.41 1.73
C THR A 700 -6.81 -23.54 3.24
N TRP A 701 -6.71 -22.44 3.99
CA TRP A 701 -6.50 -22.47 5.44
C TRP A 701 -7.76 -22.76 6.23
N GLU A 702 -8.95 -22.36 5.74
CA GLU A 702 -10.23 -22.68 6.39
C GLU A 702 -10.69 -24.12 6.14
N SER A 703 -10.36 -24.71 4.98
CA SER A 703 -10.65 -26.12 4.69
C SER A 703 -9.75 -27.11 5.41
N GLY A 704 -8.67 -26.64 6.04
CA GLY A 704 -7.65 -27.49 6.65
C GLY A 704 -6.72 -28.17 5.64
N ALA A 705 -6.79 -27.82 4.34
CA ALA A 705 -5.88 -28.34 3.32
C ALA A 705 -4.41 -27.95 3.59
N SER A 706 -4.19 -26.82 4.27
CA SER A 706 -2.89 -26.46 4.85
C SER A 706 -3.07 -25.68 6.14
N MET A 707 -2.05 -25.70 7.00
CA MET A 707 -2.02 -24.93 8.25
C MET A 707 -1.90 -23.43 7.94
N GLY A 708 -2.69 -22.61 8.63
CA GLY A 708 -2.54 -21.16 8.58
C GLY A 708 -3.60 -20.40 9.39
N PRO A 709 -3.42 -19.09 9.55
CA PRO A 709 -4.35 -18.24 10.26
C PRO A 709 -5.65 -18.05 9.48
N ARG A 710 -6.65 -17.43 10.10
CA ARG A 710 -7.82 -16.89 9.42
C ARG A 710 -7.44 -15.62 8.63
N ILE A 711 -8.01 -15.40 7.45
CA ILE A 711 -7.75 -14.18 6.65
C ILE A 711 -8.99 -13.30 6.58
N PHE A 712 -8.78 -12.00 6.84
CA PHE A 712 -9.67 -10.92 6.42
C PHE A 712 -8.98 -10.12 5.30
N TYR A 713 -9.62 -9.91 4.15
CA TYR A 713 -8.94 -9.29 2.99
C TYR A 713 -9.72 -8.16 2.32
N ALA A 714 -8.99 -7.18 1.75
CA ALA A 714 -9.53 -5.99 1.10
C ALA A 714 -9.71 -6.09 -0.42
N GLY A 715 -9.16 -7.13 -1.05
CA GLY A 715 -8.90 -7.14 -2.49
C GLY A 715 -7.82 -6.14 -2.88
N TRP A 716 -7.97 -5.48 -4.03
CA TRP A 716 -6.92 -4.59 -4.57
C TRP A 716 -6.75 -3.30 -3.76
N LEU A 717 -5.57 -2.68 -3.88
CA LEU A 717 -5.38 -1.30 -3.45
C LEU A 717 -6.13 -0.37 -4.42
N THR A 718 -7.32 0.11 -4.04
CA THR A 718 -8.12 0.99 -4.90
C THR A 718 -7.49 2.38 -4.98
N SER A 719 -6.93 2.72 -6.14
CA SER A 719 -6.17 3.96 -6.36
C SER A 719 -6.73 4.73 -7.55
N GLY A 720 -6.24 5.95 -7.77
CA GLY A 720 -6.57 6.74 -8.97
C GLY A 720 -5.73 6.37 -10.20
N ALA A 721 -5.72 7.27 -11.18
CA ALA A 721 -5.15 7.04 -12.50
C ALA A 721 -3.62 6.81 -12.55
N ARG A 722 -2.89 7.25 -11.51
CA ARG A 722 -1.45 7.03 -11.37
C ARG A 722 -1.19 6.08 -10.19
N VAL A 723 -0.48 4.99 -10.46
CA VAL A 723 -0.27 3.85 -9.57
C VAL A 723 1.19 3.43 -9.55
N TYR A 724 1.61 2.77 -8.47
CA TYR A 724 2.97 2.25 -8.33
C TYR A 724 3.01 0.74 -8.15
N TYR A 725 2.28 0.18 -7.18
CA TYR A 725 2.32 -1.24 -6.86
C TYR A 725 1.53 -2.11 -7.86
N GLY A 726 1.98 -3.36 -8.08
CA GLY A 726 1.33 -4.28 -9.02
C GLY A 726 -0.09 -4.67 -8.62
N GLN A 727 -0.36 -4.63 -7.31
CA GLN A 727 -1.66 -4.87 -6.68
C GLN A 727 -2.53 -3.61 -6.52
N SER A 728 -2.19 -2.51 -7.20
CA SER A 728 -3.05 -1.33 -7.29
C SER A 728 -4.02 -1.43 -8.45
N TYR A 729 -5.31 -1.29 -8.15
CA TYR A 729 -6.35 -1.13 -9.16
C TYR A 729 -6.40 0.34 -9.60
N SER A 730 -6.28 0.58 -10.91
CA SER A 730 -6.27 1.92 -11.50
C SER A 730 -7.69 2.39 -11.83
N SER A 731 -8.33 3.10 -10.89
CA SER A 731 -9.63 3.73 -11.10
C SER A 731 -9.48 5.05 -11.86
N VAL A 732 -9.22 4.95 -13.16
CA VAL A 732 -9.03 6.13 -14.04
C VAL A 732 -10.30 6.95 -14.26
N ASN A 733 -11.47 6.37 -13.96
CA ASN A 733 -12.78 7.00 -13.98
C ASN A 733 -13.76 6.23 -13.07
N GLU A 734 -14.96 6.78 -12.89
CA GLU A 734 -16.00 6.19 -12.03
C GLU A 734 -16.43 4.80 -12.51
N LYS A 735 -16.49 4.56 -13.82
CA LYS A 735 -16.83 3.24 -14.38
C LYS A 735 -15.83 2.18 -13.93
N ALA A 736 -14.53 2.46 -14.02
CA ALA A 736 -13.49 1.56 -13.55
C ALA A 736 -13.64 1.30 -12.04
N LEU A 737 -13.88 2.35 -11.23
CA LEU A 737 -14.12 2.20 -9.79
C LEU A 737 -15.31 1.25 -9.52
N MET A 738 -16.44 1.44 -10.21
CA MET A 738 -17.63 0.60 -10.02
C MET A 738 -17.39 -0.87 -10.40
N HIS A 739 -16.52 -1.17 -11.38
CA HIS A 739 -16.14 -2.55 -11.68
C HIS A 739 -15.41 -3.23 -10.51
N GLU A 740 -14.60 -2.48 -9.75
CA GLU A 740 -13.95 -3.04 -8.56
C GLU A 740 -14.92 -3.18 -7.39
N LEU A 741 -15.81 -2.22 -7.19
CA LEU A 741 -16.81 -2.29 -6.12
C LEU A 741 -17.82 -3.44 -6.36
N GLU A 742 -18.20 -3.69 -7.61
CA GLU A 742 -19.01 -4.87 -7.96
C GLU A 742 -18.26 -6.18 -7.65
N ARG A 743 -16.94 -6.22 -7.93
CA ARG A 743 -16.12 -7.39 -7.59
C ARG A 743 -16.04 -7.60 -6.08
N ALA A 744 -15.88 -6.53 -5.30
CA ALA A 744 -15.85 -6.59 -3.85
C ALA A 744 -17.12 -7.20 -3.26
N LYS A 745 -18.27 -6.82 -3.80
CA LYS A 745 -19.57 -7.40 -3.45
C LYS A 745 -19.67 -8.88 -3.84
N GLU A 746 -19.36 -9.21 -5.09
CA GLU A 746 -19.54 -10.57 -5.61
C GLU A 746 -18.58 -11.59 -5.00
N LEU A 747 -17.41 -11.15 -4.54
CA LEU A 747 -16.41 -11.97 -3.87
C LEU A 747 -16.46 -11.89 -2.34
N ASP A 748 -17.45 -11.20 -1.75
CA ASP A 748 -17.61 -11.06 -0.28
C ASP A 748 -16.34 -10.57 0.44
N TYR A 749 -15.78 -9.45 0.00
CA TYR A 749 -14.62 -8.84 0.66
C TYR A 749 -14.91 -8.52 2.13
N ASP A 750 -13.86 -8.52 2.97
CA ASP A 750 -13.99 -8.23 4.40
C ASP A 750 -13.73 -6.76 4.74
N LEU A 751 -13.11 -6.00 3.84
CA LEU A 751 -12.83 -4.57 3.94
C LEU A 751 -12.55 -3.98 2.55
N LEU A 752 -12.36 -2.66 2.47
CA LEU A 752 -11.85 -1.98 1.27
C LEU A 752 -10.68 -1.05 1.60
N LYS A 753 -9.75 -0.90 0.66
CA LYS A 753 -8.58 -0.03 0.81
C LYS A 753 -8.63 1.17 -0.12
N SER A 754 -8.84 2.35 0.45
CA SER A 754 -8.58 3.61 -0.23
C SER A 754 -7.07 3.86 -0.26
N TYR A 755 -6.50 3.93 -1.46
CA TYR A 755 -5.06 4.04 -1.64
C TYR A 755 -4.60 5.42 -2.10
N VAL A 756 -3.29 5.63 -2.02
CA VAL A 756 -2.55 6.91 -2.04
C VAL A 756 -3.02 7.94 -3.06
N ARG A 757 -3.43 7.54 -4.27
CA ARG A 757 -3.88 8.46 -5.33
C ARG A 757 -5.37 8.37 -5.65
N LEU A 758 -6.19 7.71 -4.83
CA LEU A 758 -7.64 7.71 -5.02
C LEU A 758 -8.20 9.12 -4.74
N PRO A 759 -8.81 9.80 -5.71
CA PRO A 759 -9.41 11.12 -5.51
C PRO A 759 -10.50 11.08 -4.43
N ASP A 760 -10.73 12.21 -3.76
CA ASP A 760 -11.62 12.27 -2.60
C ASP A 760 -13.08 11.98 -3.00
N GLU A 761 -13.49 12.43 -4.20
CA GLU A 761 -14.79 12.10 -4.77
C GLU A 761 -14.98 10.60 -5.03
N PHE A 762 -13.90 9.87 -5.33
CA PHE A 762 -13.95 8.41 -5.49
C PHE A 762 -13.86 7.69 -4.14
N GLN A 763 -13.17 8.28 -3.15
CA GLN A 763 -13.18 7.79 -1.78
C GLN A 763 -14.59 7.86 -1.18
N GLN A 764 -15.35 8.92 -1.45
CA GLN A 764 -16.75 9.03 -1.00
C GLN A 764 -17.65 7.93 -1.58
N ILE A 765 -17.49 7.61 -2.87
CA ILE A 765 -18.21 6.49 -3.51
C ILE A 765 -17.81 5.16 -2.85
N LEU A 766 -16.51 4.95 -2.66
CA LEU A 766 -15.96 3.75 -2.03
C LEU A 766 -16.48 3.56 -0.59
N VAL A 767 -16.52 4.64 0.21
CA VAL A 767 -17.05 4.61 1.59
C VAL A 767 -18.53 4.25 1.57
N LYS A 768 -19.32 4.96 0.76
CA LYS A 768 -20.76 4.70 0.66
C LYS A 768 -21.04 3.24 0.32
N VAL A 769 -20.41 2.70 -0.72
CA VAL A 769 -20.67 1.32 -1.16
C VAL A 769 -20.15 0.30 -0.14
N GLY A 770 -18.96 0.50 0.45
CA GLY A 770 -18.46 -0.42 1.47
C GLY A 770 -19.33 -0.45 2.74
N HIS A 771 -19.82 0.70 3.19
CA HIS A 771 -20.74 0.77 4.33
C HIS A 771 -22.11 0.16 4.01
N GLU A 772 -22.62 0.29 2.77
CA GLU A 772 -23.81 -0.44 2.29
C GLU A 772 -23.60 -1.97 2.29
N LEU A 773 -22.37 -2.43 2.05
CA LEU A 773 -21.98 -3.85 2.16
C LEU A 773 -21.70 -4.28 3.61
N GLY A 774 -21.69 -3.36 4.56
CA GLY A 774 -21.37 -3.64 5.96
C GLY A 774 -19.88 -3.88 6.23
N ILE A 775 -18.96 -3.41 5.38
CA ILE A 775 -17.52 -3.64 5.53
C ILE A 775 -16.74 -2.34 5.78
N PRO A 776 -15.69 -2.38 6.62
CA PRO A 776 -14.89 -1.21 6.95
C PRO A 776 -13.99 -0.75 5.81
N ILE A 777 -13.68 0.54 5.82
CA ILE A 777 -12.74 1.18 4.91
C ILE A 777 -11.45 1.55 5.64
N THR A 778 -10.31 1.36 4.98
CA THR A 778 -9.02 1.85 5.48
C THR A 778 -8.29 2.71 4.47
N GLY A 779 -7.46 3.64 4.94
CA GLY A 779 -6.71 4.60 4.12
C GLY A 779 -5.27 4.84 4.58
N HIS A 780 -4.52 5.63 3.80
CA HIS A 780 -3.24 6.23 4.23
C HIS A 780 -3.43 7.68 4.71
N GLU A 781 -4.36 8.41 4.09
CA GLU A 781 -4.64 9.81 4.39
C GLU A 781 -5.47 9.93 5.68
N ILE A 782 -5.35 11.07 6.40
CA ILE A 782 -6.06 11.32 7.67
C ILE A 782 -7.25 12.28 7.48
N ALA A 783 -7.01 13.56 7.23
CA ALA A 783 -7.91 14.38 6.42
C ALA A 783 -7.46 14.23 4.95
N PRO A 784 -8.35 13.80 4.04
CA PRO A 784 -9.82 13.87 4.11
C PRO A 784 -10.54 12.60 4.60
N ALA A 785 -9.82 11.51 4.93
CA ALA A 785 -10.42 10.21 5.26
C ALA A 785 -11.50 10.28 6.37
N ILE A 786 -11.23 10.98 7.48
CA ILE A 786 -12.21 11.15 8.56
C ILE A 786 -13.42 12.03 8.16
N GLN A 787 -13.23 12.96 7.23
CA GLN A 787 -14.31 13.81 6.72
C GLN A 787 -15.22 13.03 5.77
N ASN A 788 -14.66 12.05 5.07
CA ASN A 788 -15.38 11.17 4.15
C ASN A 788 -16.00 9.93 4.82
N GLY A 789 -15.76 9.70 6.12
CA GLY A 789 -16.31 8.55 6.86
C GLY A 789 -15.50 7.26 6.76
N VAL A 790 -14.19 7.34 6.54
CA VAL A 790 -13.31 6.16 6.57
C VAL A 790 -13.14 5.65 8.01
N ASP A 791 -13.22 4.33 8.20
CA ASP A 791 -13.17 3.69 9.53
C ASP A 791 -11.80 3.71 10.20
N SER A 792 -10.74 3.59 9.41
CA SER A 792 -9.39 3.43 9.94
C SER A 792 -8.30 3.96 9.01
N VAL A 793 -7.15 4.27 9.59
CA VAL A 793 -5.94 4.67 8.84
C VAL A 793 -4.76 3.78 9.20
N GLU A 794 -3.85 3.63 8.26
CA GLU A 794 -2.64 2.84 8.44
C GLU A 794 -1.40 3.74 8.46
N HIS A 795 -0.37 3.21 9.13
CA HIS A 795 0.99 3.72 9.23
C HIS A 795 1.09 5.09 9.88
N MET A 796 1.96 5.27 10.88
CA MET A 796 2.28 6.63 11.31
C MET A 796 2.97 7.42 10.19
N GLY A 797 3.78 6.75 9.36
CA GLY A 797 4.45 7.34 8.19
C GLY A 797 4.41 6.39 7.00
N ALA A 798 3.83 6.84 5.89
CA ALA A 798 3.78 6.09 4.65
C ALA A 798 3.72 7.03 3.44
N THR A 799 3.71 6.46 2.24
CA THR A 799 3.61 7.24 1.00
C THR A 799 2.27 7.96 0.90
N SER A 800 2.30 9.15 0.31
CA SER A 800 1.11 9.97 0.05
C SER A 800 1.24 10.65 -1.30
N ARG A 801 0.11 10.96 -1.95
CA ARG A 801 0.04 11.79 -3.17
C ARG A 801 0.65 13.19 -2.99
N ARG A 802 0.78 13.60 -1.73
CA ARG A 802 1.36 14.85 -1.25
C ARG A 802 2.88 14.94 -1.46
N GLY A 803 3.56 13.82 -1.66
CA GLY A 803 5.04 13.75 -1.70
C GLY A 803 5.71 13.66 -0.32
N TYR A 804 4.92 13.64 0.76
CA TYR A 804 5.35 13.47 2.15
C TYR A 804 4.20 12.89 3.00
N SER A 805 4.48 12.35 4.19
CA SER A 805 3.44 11.79 5.06
C SER A 805 2.59 12.90 5.73
N PRO A 806 1.25 12.81 5.71
CA PRO A 806 0.40 13.76 6.43
C PRO A 806 0.36 13.52 7.95
N LYS A 807 0.90 12.39 8.41
CA LYS A 807 0.88 11.98 9.82
C LYS A 807 2.26 12.05 10.49
N PHE A 808 3.32 12.26 9.71
CA PHE A 808 4.70 12.11 10.17
C PHE A 808 5.63 13.11 9.48
N SER A 809 6.42 13.84 10.25
CA SER A 809 7.48 14.69 9.72
C SER A 809 8.71 13.89 9.29
N SER A 810 9.69 14.58 8.67
CA SER A 810 10.96 13.95 8.27
C SER A 810 11.78 13.44 9.46
N LEU A 811 11.61 14.03 10.64
CA LEU A 811 12.25 13.61 11.89
C LEU A 811 11.36 12.70 12.73
N SER A 812 10.35 12.08 12.12
CA SER A 812 9.51 11.07 12.76
C SER A 812 8.63 11.60 13.91
N LYS A 813 8.18 12.85 13.81
CA LYS A 813 7.27 13.47 14.79
C LYS A 813 5.87 13.65 14.20
N SER A 814 4.89 13.70 15.09
CA SER A 814 3.48 13.96 14.81
C SER A 814 2.98 14.99 15.83
N TYR A 815 2.10 15.89 15.39
CA TYR A 815 1.62 17.02 16.18
C TYR A 815 0.11 16.94 16.46
N ASP A 816 -0.43 17.93 17.17
CA ASP A 816 -1.84 17.97 17.62
C ASP A 816 -2.86 17.62 16.54
N ASP A 817 -2.72 18.13 15.32
CA ASP A 817 -3.64 17.83 14.22
C ASP A 817 -3.80 16.33 13.99
N VAL A 818 -2.69 15.59 13.97
CA VAL A 818 -2.72 14.13 13.79
C VAL A 818 -3.23 13.44 15.04
N MET A 819 -2.72 13.85 16.21
CA MET A 819 -3.05 13.22 17.49
C MET A 819 -4.54 13.32 17.79
N LYS A 820 -5.08 14.54 17.75
CA LYS A 820 -6.47 14.85 18.11
C LYS A 820 -7.45 14.32 17.08
N ILE A 821 -7.15 14.38 15.79
CA ILE A 821 -8.03 13.77 14.78
C ILE A 821 -8.18 12.26 15.04
N ILE A 822 -7.11 11.56 15.41
CA ILE A 822 -7.21 10.11 15.69
C ILE A 822 -7.91 9.87 17.04
N SER A 823 -7.51 10.58 18.11
CA SER A 823 -7.99 10.30 19.46
C SER A 823 -9.41 10.79 19.76
N GLU A 824 -9.86 11.89 19.13
CA GLU A 824 -11.14 12.53 19.45
C GLU A 824 -12.29 12.12 18.52
N THR A 825 -12.02 11.43 17.40
CA THR A 825 -13.06 11.07 16.40
C THR A 825 -13.46 9.60 16.38
N GLY A 826 -12.75 8.76 17.13
CA GLY A 826 -12.90 7.30 17.07
C GLY A 826 -12.20 6.64 15.87
N LEU A 827 -11.53 7.42 15.00
CA LEU A 827 -10.73 6.88 13.89
C LEU A 827 -9.66 5.92 14.42
N MET A 828 -9.72 4.66 14.00
CA MET A 828 -8.73 3.67 14.43
C MET A 828 -7.44 3.79 13.63
N ILE A 829 -6.29 3.56 14.27
CA ILE A 829 -4.98 3.51 13.61
C ILE A 829 -4.27 2.18 13.81
N THR A 830 -3.67 1.67 12.74
CA THR A 830 -2.61 0.65 12.80
C THR A 830 -1.25 1.35 12.55
N PRO A 831 -0.43 1.62 13.59
CA PRO A 831 0.76 2.45 13.46
C PRO A 831 1.86 1.87 12.58
N THR A 832 2.00 0.54 12.52
CA THR A 832 3.12 -0.17 11.88
C THR A 832 4.49 0.32 12.36
N ALA A 833 4.61 0.57 13.66
CA ALA A 833 5.77 1.20 14.28
C ALA A 833 7.07 0.41 14.03
N THR A 834 6.96 -0.91 13.99
CA THR A 834 8.06 -1.85 13.70
C THR A 834 8.60 -1.65 12.29
N LEU A 835 7.76 -1.41 11.29
CA LEU A 835 8.24 -1.09 9.93
C LEU A 835 9.02 0.22 9.88
N MET A 836 8.53 1.22 10.60
CA MET A 836 9.05 2.59 10.48
C MET A 836 10.45 2.76 11.03
N SER A 837 10.69 2.24 12.25
CA SER A 837 12.00 2.32 12.90
C SER A 837 12.31 1.11 13.79
N GLY A 838 11.28 0.39 14.24
CA GLY A 838 11.43 -0.61 15.30
C GLY A 838 12.16 -1.89 14.88
N TYR A 839 11.95 -2.44 13.69
CA TYR A 839 12.42 -3.79 13.36
C TYR A 839 13.92 -3.97 13.60
N SER A 840 14.74 -3.03 13.11
CA SER A 840 16.20 -3.13 13.27
C SER A 840 16.63 -2.90 14.72
N VAL A 841 15.94 -2.03 15.45
CA VAL A 841 16.22 -1.74 16.86
C VAL A 841 15.90 -2.97 17.73
N TYR A 842 14.73 -3.58 17.54
CA TYR A 842 14.26 -4.69 18.38
C TYR A 842 14.92 -6.01 17.99
N ALA A 843 15.15 -6.28 16.71
CA ALA A 843 15.97 -7.42 16.32
C ALA A 843 17.40 -7.33 16.88
N ALA A 844 17.93 -6.11 17.06
CA ALA A 844 19.24 -5.90 17.67
C ALA A 844 19.25 -6.06 19.20
N ARG A 845 18.18 -5.63 19.88
CA ARG A 845 18.01 -5.79 21.34
C ARG A 845 17.71 -7.22 21.75
N TYR A 846 17.05 -7.99 20.89
CA TYR A 846 16.61 -9.35 21.19
C TYR A 846 17.16 -10.42 20.21
N PRO A 847 18.50 -10.52 20.04
CA PRO A 847 19.11 -11.45 19.09
C PRO A 847 18.81 -12.93 19.42
N GLN A 848 18.51 -13.25 20.69
CA GLN A 848 18.11 -14.60 21.10
C GLN A 848 16.88 -15.10 20.35
N TYR A 849 15.90 -14.24 20.05
CA TYR A 849 14.68 -14.65 19.34
C TYR A 849 14.91 -14.83 17.84
N ILE A 850 15.90 -14.14 17.27
CA ILE A 850 16.33 -14.37 15.88
C ILE A 850 17.05 -15.73 15.74
N ASN A 851 17.73 -16.18 16.79
CA ASN A 851 18.52 -17.41 16.77
C ASN A 851 17.76 -18.68 17.19
N GLN A 852 16.48 -18.57 17.58
CA GLN A 852 15.64 -19.73 17.90
C GLN A 852 15.34 -20.60 16.68
N ALA A 853 15.06 -21.89 16.92
CA ALA A 853 14.76 -22.87 15.87
C ALA A 853 13.69 -22.39 14.88
N ARG A 854 12.55 -21.86 15.37
CA ARG A 854 11.50 -21.31 14.49
C ARG A 854 12.00 -20.21 13.55
N SER A 855 12.84 -19.29 14.04
CA SER A 855 13.39 -18.20 13.23
C SER A 855 14.36 -18.74 12.18
N GLN A 856 15.12 -19.79 12.52
CA GLN A 856 15.96 -20.49 11.56
C GLN A 856 15.15 -21.26 10.50
N THR A 857 13.97 -21.77 10.85
CA THR A 857 13.04 -22.44 9.91
C THR A 857 12.41 -21.44 8.93
N PHE A 858 11.94 -20.28 9.42
CA PHE A 858 11.10 -19.39 8.61
C PHE A 858 11.81 -18.20 7.98
N LEU A 859 12.86 -17.66 8.62
CA LEU A 859 13.68 -16.62 8.00
C LEU A 859 14.60 -17.26 6.99
N ASP A 860 14.72 -16.69 5.79
CA ASP A 860 15.71 -17.17 4.83
C ASP A 860 17.14 -16.72 5.21
N GLN A 861 18.14 -17.35 4.59
CA GLN A 861 19.55 -17.07 4.88
C GLN A 861 19.91 -15.60 4.67
N LEU A 862 19.36 -14.95 3.65
CA LEU A 862 19.63 -13.53 3.37
C LEU A 862 19.02 -12.62 4.43
N GLN A 863 17.81 -12.92 4.92
CA GLN A 863 17.20 -12.19 6.04
C GLN A 863 18.06 -12.31 7.31
N ARG A 864 18.59 -13.51 7.58
CA ARG A 864 19.51 -13.73 8.71
C ARG A 864 20.83 -12.98 8.54
N ASP A 865 21.39 -12.95 7.33
CA ASP A 865 22.65 -12.26 7.05
C ASP A 865 22.50 -10.74 7.06
N GLU A 866 21.39 -10.21 6.55
CA GLU A 866 21.03 -8.79 6.64
C GLU A 866 20.95 -8.34 8.11
N LEU A 867 20.31 -9.16 8.96
CA LEU A 867 20.24 -8.91 10.40
C LEU A 867 21.62 -8.88 11.05
N LYS A 868 22.48 -9.86 10.76
CA LYS A 868 23.87 -9.90 11.24
C LYS A 868 24.68 -8.68 10.78
N GLY A 869 24.52 -8.26 9.53
CA GLY A 869 25.19 -7.09 8.98
C GLY A 869 24.77 -5.79 9.69
N ARG A 870 23.46 -5.64 9.97
CA ARG A 870 22.91 -4.45 10.65
C ARG A 870 23.33 -4.36 12.11
N LEU A 871 23.37 -5.49 12.83
CA LEU A 871 23.88 -5.60 14.20
C LEU A 871 25.31 -5.05 14.37
N ASN A 872 26.13 -5.15 13.32
CA ASN A 872 27.52 -4.71 13.31
C ASN A 872 27.72 -3.25 12.82
N SER A 873 26.65 -2.49 12.56
CA SER A 873 26.73 -1.15 11.95
C SER A 873 26.64 0.00 12.96
N THR A 874 27.39 1.08 12.73
CA THR A 874 27.39 2.34 13.51
C THR A 874 26.15 3.21 13.30
N ARG A 875 25.18 2.80 12.45
CA ARG A 875 23.92 3.53 12.17
C ARG A 875 22.87 3.40 13.28
N SER A 876 23.21 2.78 14.41
CA SER A 876 22.29 2.43 15.50
C SER A 876 21.72 3.63 16.25
N SER A 877 22.50 4.71 16.48
CA SER A 877 22.05 5.84 17.30
C SER A 877 20.92 6.67 16.68
N LEU A 878 20.96 6.90 15.36
CA LEU A 878 19.93 7.68 14.65
C LEU A 878 18.60 6.92 14.52
N GLN A 879 18.68 5.60 14.30
CA GLN A 879 17.49 4.76 14.30
C GLN A 879 16.87 4.69 15.69
N GLU A 880 17.70 4.68 16.73
CA GLU A 880 17.23 4.76 18.11
C GLU A 880 16.50 6.09 18.38
N GLU A 881 17.04 7.23 17.96
CA GLU A 881 16.39 8.54 18.12
C GLU A 881 15.02 8.62 17.41
N ARG A 882 14.95 8.15 16.15
CA ARG A 882 13.68 8.07 15.41
C ARG A 882 12.69 7.12 16.08
N ASN A 883 13.17 6.00 16.59
CA ASN A 883 12.37 5.05 17.36
C ASN A 883 11.81 5.70 18.62
N GLN A 884 12.58 6.52 19.35
CA GLN A 884 12.06 7.28 20.49
C GLN A 884 10.94 8.25 20.10
N ALA A 885 11.04 8.92 18.94
CA ALA A 885 9.97 9.78 18.44
C ALA A 885 8.69 8.98 18.12
N VAL A 886 8.81 7.80 17.51
CA VAL A 886 7.69 6.87 17.27
C VAL A 886 7.05 6.41 18.58
N LEU A 887 7.85 5.98 19.56
CA LEU A 887 7.37 5.54 20.87
C LEU A 887 6.60 6.66 21.59
N LYS A 888 7.10 7.89 21.53
CA LYS A 888 6.42 9.07 22.08
C LYS A 888 5.05 9.26 21.43
N SER A 889 4.95 9.19 20.11
CA SER A 889 3.67 9.32 19.40
C SER A 889 2.67 8.23 19.78
N ILE A 890 3.11 6.97 19.91
CA ILE A 890 2.25 5.86 20.37
C ILE A 890 1.73 6.12 21.78
N LYS A 891 2.60 6.57 22.69
CA LYS A 891 2.19 6.91 24.07
C LYS A 891 1.18 8.05 24.10
N THR A 892 1.42 9.12 23.33
CA THR A 892 0.50 10.26 23.24
C THR A 892 -0.87 9.82 22.72
N LEU A 893 -0.93 9.02 21.65
CA LEU A 893 -2.18 8.48 21.13
C LEU A 893 -2.91 7.64 22.17
N HIS A 894 -2.20 6.72 22.82
CA HIS A 894 -2.77 5.85 23.85
C HIS A 894 -3.33 6.65 25.03
N ASP A 895 -2.55 7.59 25.57
CA ASP A 895 -2.96 8.40 26.72
C ASP A 895 -4.12 9.34 26.40
N SER A 896 -4.29 9.69 25.13
CA SER A 896 -5.42 10.47 24.62
C SER A 896 -6.64 9.62 24.31
N GLY A 897 -6.59 8.30 24.55
CA GLY A 897 -7.71 7.38 24.33
C GLY A 897 -7.90 6.89 22.89
N ALA A 898 -6.88 7.03 22.03
CA ALA A 898 -6.95 6.58 20.64
C ALA A 898 -7.15 5.06 20.52
N ASN A 899 -7.90 4.65 19.50
CA ASN A 899 -8.03 3.24 19.13
C ASN A 899 -6.80 2.78 18.32
N ILE A 900 -5.91 2.02 18.97
CA ILE A 900 -4.68 1.50 18.36
C ILE A 900 -4.76 -0.01 18.19
N SER A 901 -4.43 -0.49 16.99
CA SER A 901 -4.26 -1.93 16.71
C SER A 901 -2.84 -2.27 16.27
N ALA A 902 -2.35 -3.46 16.60
CA ALA A 902 -1.01 -3.91 16.24
C ALA A 902 -0.97 -4.56 14.85
N GLY A 903 -0.07 -4.10 14.00
CA GLY A 903 0.19 -4.65 12.66
C GLY A 903 1.54 -4.15 12.14
N THR A 904 2.12 -4.79 11.13
CA THR A 904 3.54 -4.61 10.78
C THR A 904 3.82 -4.22 9.34
N ASP A 905 2.87 -4.43 8.44
CA ASP A 905 3.09 -4.31 6.99
C ASP A 905 4.19 -5.26 6.48
N SER A 906 4.25 -6.47 7.05
CA SER A 906 5.01 -7.58 6.45
C SER A 906 4.45 -7.89 5.05
N PRO A 907 5.31 -8.16 4.05
CA PRO A 907 6.69 -8.64 4.14
C PRO A 907 7.80 -7.60 3.98
N PHE A 908 7.52 -6.29 4.06
CA PHE A 908 8.63 -5.31 4.10
C PHE A 908 9.56 -5.57 5.30
N ILE A 909 9.02 -6.17 6.35
CA ILE A 909 9.75 -6.84 7.44
C ILE A 909 9.19 -8.26 7.64
N PRO A 910 9.96 -9.20 8.22
CA PRO A 910 9.56 -10.60 8.28
C PRO A 910 8.23 -10.86 9.00
N TYR A 911 7.45 -11.81 8.47
CA TYR A 911 6.18 -12.26 9.06
C TYR A 911 6.37 -12.90 10.44
N GLY A 912 5.30 -12.90 11.24
CA GLY A 912 5.26 -13.53 12.56
C GLY A 912 6.05 -12.73 13.61
N ILE A 913 7.37 -12.83 13.59
CA ILE A 913 8.26 -12.22 14.60
C ILE A 913 8.06 -10.71 14.74
N SER A 914 7.87 -10.00 13.63
CA SER A 914 7.69 -8.56 13.66
C SER A 914 6.41 -8.14 14.40
N GLN A 915 5.37 -8.99 14.40
CA GLN A 915 4.12 -8.70 15.10
C GLN A 915 4.36 -8.69 16.61
N LEU A 916 5.19 -9.62 17.12
CA LEU A 916 5.55 -9.65 18.53
C LEU A 916 6.46 -8.47 18.91
N PHE A 917 7.34 -8.03 18.00
CA PHE A 917 8.11 -6.79 18.22
C PHE A 917 7.21 -5.55 18.32
N GLU A 918 6.14 -5.45 17.52
CA GLU A 918 5.17 -4.34 17.64
C GLU A 918 4.54 -4.29 19.04
N LEU A 919 4.18 -5.45 19.61
CA LEU A 919 3.63 -5.53 20.97
C LEU A 919 4.66 -5.12 22.04
N ILE A 920 5.92 -5.53 21.91
CA ILE A 920 6.99 -5.07 22.82
C ILE A 920 7.21 -3.57 22.66
N MET A 921 7.17 -3.04 21.44
CA MET A 921 7.29 -1.60 21.19
C MET A 921 6.21 -0.81 21.90
N PHE A 922 4.97 -1.29 21.91
CA PHE A 922 3.89 -0.63 22.62
C PHE A 922 4.13 -0.63 24.14
N LYS A 923 4.64 -1.73 24.70
CA LYS A 923 5.07 -1.75 26.10
C LYS A 923 6.23 -0.78 26.37
N ASP A 924 7.20 -0.69 25.47
CA ASP A 924 8.35 0.23 25.62
C ASP A 924 7.95 1.70 25.38
N ALA A 925 6.85 1.97 24.67
CA ALA A 925 6.22 3.29 24.60
C ALA A 925 5.56 3.69 25.94
N GLY A 926 5.26 2.73 26.81
CA GLY A 926 4.70 2.95 28.14
C GLY A 926 3.31 2.36 28.36
N LEU A 927 2.81 1.51 27.47
CA LEU A 927 1.64 0.68 27.74
C LEU A 927 2.01 -0.45 28.70
N THR A 928 1.07 -0.90 29.52
CA THR A 928 1.22 -2.14 30.28
C THR A 928 1.23 -3.36 29.34
N PRO A 929 1.82 -4.51 29.74
CA PRO A 929 1.72 -5.73 28.95
C PRO A 929 0.27 -6.13 28.61
N TYR A 930 -0.65 -5.94 29.56
CA TYR A 930 -2.09 -6.12 29.36
C TYR A 930 -2.64 -5.24 28.21
N GLU A 931 -2.35 -3.94 28.21
CA GLU A 931 -2.79 -3.02 27.16
C GLU A 931 -2.14 -3.36 25.81
N ALA A 932 -0.84 -3.65 25.80
CA ALA A 932 -0.11 -4.01 24.60
C ALA A 932 -0.70 -5.26 23.93
N ILE A 933 -0.91 -6.36 24.66
CA ILE A 933 -1.51 -7.59 24.12
C ILE A 933 -2.92 -7.33 23.58
N ARG A 934 -3.70 -6.45 24.23
CA ARG A 934 -5.05 -6.08 23.76
C ARG A 934 -5.06 -5.35 22.41
N THR A 935 -3.99 -4.65 22.04
CA THR A 935 -3.85 -4.05 20.69
C THR A 935 -3.78 -5.09 19.56
N GLY A 936 -3.24 -6.27 19.85
CA GLY A 936 -3.13 -7.40 18.93
C GLY A 936 -4.20 -8.46 19.11
N THR A 937 -5.23 -8.23 19.94
CA THR A 937 -6.33 -9.17 20.19
C THR A 937 -7.66 -8.45 20.03
N ILE A 938 -8.27 -7.96 21.10
CA ILE A 938 -9.60 -7.34 21.04
C ILE A 938 -9.66 -6.06 20.18
N LYS A 939 -8.63 -5.20 20.18
CA LYS A 939 -8.61 -4.01 19.31
C LYS A 939 -8.49 -4.36 17.83
N ALA A 940 -7.80 -5.45 17.51
CA ALA A 940 -7.75 -5.97 16.15
C ALA A 940 -9.08 -6.63 15.73
N ALA A 941 -9.82 -7.24 16.66
CA ALA A 941 -11.16 -7.76 16.40
C ALA A 941 -12.19 -6.63 16.19
N GLU A 942 -12.14 -5.58 17.00
CA GLU A 942 -12.95 -4.34 16.85
C GLU A 942 -12.70 -3.67 15.49
N LEU A 943 -11.44 -3.58 15.06
CA LEU A 943 -11.08 -3.06 13.72
C LEU A 943 -11.88 -3.74 12.61
N MET A 944 -12.03 -5.06 12.72
CA MET A 944 -12.71 -5.91 11.74
C MET A 944 -14.21 -6.07 11.98
N GLY A 945 -14.75 -5.61 13.11
CA GLY A 945 -16.16 -5.80 13.46
C GLY A 945 -16.52 -7.24 13.84
N VAL A 946 -15.57 -7.98 14.43
CA VAL A 946 -15.72 -9.40 14.81
C VAL A 946 -15.45 -9.64 16.29
N GLU A 947 -15.43 -8.58 17.11
CA GLU A 947 -15.18 -8.58 18.54
C GLU A 947 -16.14 -9.46 19.36
N ASN A 948 -17.35 -9.70 18.83
CA ASN A 948 -18.32 -10.60 19.46
C ASN A 948 -17.94 -12.08 19.35
N SER A 949 -17.01 -12.44 18.47
CA SER A 949 -16.60 -13.82 18.20
C SER A 949 -15.12 -14.07 18.42
N LEU A 950 -14.27 -13.03 18.34
CA LEU A 950 -12.82 -13.09 18.38
C LEU A 950 -12.22 -12.02 19.30
N GLY A 951 -10.94 -12.18 19.66
CA GLY A 951 -10.16 -11.18 20.40
C GLY A 951 -10.20 -11.31 21.92
N THR A 952 -11.08 -12.15 22.47
CA THR A 952 -11.14 -12.54 23.89
C THR A 952 -11.54 -14.02 24.01
N LEU A 953 -11.35 -14.61 25.20
CA LEU A 953 -11.68 -16.00 25.50
C LEU A 953 -12.87 -16.11 26.45
N GLU A 954 -14.06 -15.91 25.88
CA GLU A 954 -15.33 -15.96 26.61
C GLU A 954 -16.20 -17.12 26.12
N ILE A 955 -17.12 -17.58 26.96
CA ILE A 955 -18.08 -18.62 26.59
C ILE A 955 -18.90 -18.13 25.38
N GLY A 956 -19.02 -18.98 24.36
CA GLY A 956 -19.69 -18.67 23.09
C GLY A 956 -18.78 -18.11 22.00
N LYS A 957 -17.53 -17.72 22.32
CA LYS A 957 -16.54 -17.25 21.33
C LYS A 957 -15.73 -18.39 20.73
N VAL A 958 -15.09 -18.10 19.60
CA VAL A 958 -14.22 -19.05 18.91
C VAL A 958 -12.96 -19.28 19.74
N ALA A 959 -12.54 -20.54 19.87
CA ALA A 959 -11.35 -20.96 20.57
C ALA A 959 -10.07 -20.68 19.74
N ASP A 960 -9.70 -19.40 19.69
CA ASP A 960 -8.44 -18.91 19.16
C ASP A 960 -7.53 -18.48 20.33
N MET A 961 -6.47 -19.24 20.62
CA MET A 961 -5.65 -19.10 21.83
C MET A 961 -4.16 -19.26 21.53
N VAL A 962 -3.31 -18.71 22.39
CA VAL A 962 -1.86 -18.97 22.40
C VAL A 962 -1.47 -19.56 23.75
N VAL A 963 -0.79 -20.71 23.73
CA VAL A 963 -0.23 -21.38 24.90
C VAL A 963 1.24 -20.97 25.03
N LEU A 964 1.60 -20.44 26.19
CA LEU A 964 2.89 -19.81 26.45
C LEU A 964 3.59 -20.43 27.67
N ASP A 965 4.88 -20.69 27.53
CA ASP A 965 5.78 -21.00 28.65
C ASP A 965 6.33 -19.70 29.26
N GLY A 966 5.66 -19.21 30.32
CA GLY A 966 6.00 -17.94 30.98
C GLY A 966 4.76 -17.15 31.41
N ASP A 967 4.96 -15.89 31.75
CA ASP A 967 3.90 -14.96 32.19
C ASP A 967 3.98 -13.65 31.39
N PRO A 968 3.24 -13.54 30.27
CA PRO A 968 3.31 -12.37 29.41
C PRO A 968 2.69 -11.10 30.03
N LEU A 969 1.87 -11.21 31.09
CA LEU A 969 1.33 -10.04 31.79
C LEU A 969 2.35 -9.45 32.76
N LEU A 970 3.26 -10.27 33.28
CA LEU A 970 4.41 -9.83 34.08
C LEU A 970 5.61 -9.42 33.21
N ASN A 971 5.95 -10.25 32.21
CA ASN A 971 7.06 -10.05 31.30
C ASN A 971 6.61 -10.22 29.84
N ILE A 972 6.35 -9.10 29.16
CA ILE A 972 5.80 -9.12 27.78
C ILE A 972 6.64 -9.95 26.80
N THR A 973 7.95 -10.14 27.02
CA THR A 973 8.77 -10.94 26.11
C THR A 973 8.44 -12.42 26.13
N ASP A 974 7.71 -12.91 27.15
CA ASP A 974 7.29 -14.31 27.25
C ASP A 974 6.26 -14.67 26.17
N ILE A 975 5.68 -13.69 25.45
CA ILE A 975 4.90 -13.93 24.21
C ILE A 975 5.70 -14.63 23.12
N PHE A 976 7.03 -14.65 23.22
CA PHE A 976 7.88 -15.44 22.33
C PHE A 976 7.87 -16.93 22.70
N ASN A 977 7.53 -17.35 23.91
CA ASN A 977 7.66 -18.75 24.33
C ASN A 977 6.40 -19.56 23.96
N VAL A 978 6.04 -19.57 22.68
CA VAL A 978 4.87 -20.29 22.15
C VAL A 978 5.13 -21.79 22.15
N GLU A 979 4.33 -22.52 22.93
CA GLU A 979 4.32 -23.99 22.99
C GLU A 979 3.30 -24.58 22.02
N ALA A 980 2.14 -23.94 21.94
CA ALA A 980 1.09 -24.29 21.00
C ALA A 980 0.24 -23.07 20.63
N THR A 981 -0.31 -23.11 19.42
CA THR A 981 -1.32 -22.16 18.94
C THR A 981 -2.60 -22.91 18.69
N ILE A 982 -3.70 -22.43 19.25
CA ILE A 982 -5.03 -23.01 19.07
C ILE A 982 -5.80 -22.10 18.11
N LYS A 983 -6.22 -22.59 16.94
CA LYS A 983 -6.96 -21.82 15.93
C LYS A 983 -8.19 -22.59 15.49
N ASP A 984 -9.37 -21.95 15.56
CA ASP A 984 -10.67 -22.63 15.38
C ASP A 984 -10.75 -23.93 16.21
N GLY A 985 -10.22 -23.92 17.44
CA GLY A 985 -10.16 -25.08 18.31
C GLY A 985 -9.15 -26.18 17.93
N HIS A 986 -8.45 -26.09 16.79
CA HIS A 986 -7.36 -27.02 16.45
C HIS A 986 -6.10 -26.66 17.21
N VAL A 987 -5.45 -27.64 17.84
CA VAL A 987 -4.19 -27.44 18.57
C VAL A 987 -3.03 -27.70 17.61
N TYR A 988 -2.18 -26.69 17.40
CA TYR A 988 -0.94 -26.80 16.63
C TYR A 988 0.25 -26.61 17.57
N THR A 989 1.04 -27.67 17.77
CA THR A 989 2.22 -27.61 18.64
C THR A 989 3.40 -26.95 17.92
N ILE A 990 4.31 -26.33 18.68
CA ILE A 990 5.49 -25.69 18.10
C ILE A 990 6.33 -26.67 17.27
N ASP A 991 6.48 -27.91 17.74
CA ASP A 991 7.25 -28.96 17.06
C ASP A 991 6.65 -29.32 15.69
N GLU A 992 5.32 -29.40 15.57
CA GLU A 992 4.63 -29.61 14.29
C GLU A 992 4.84 -28.44 13.33
N MET A 993 4.82 -27.22 13.86
CA MET A 993 4.92 -26.02 13.05
C MET A 993 6.34 -25.75 12.54
N ILE A 994 7.40 -26.09 13.29
CA ILE A 994 8.78 -25.75 12.93
C ILE A 994 9.53 -26.83 12.15
N ILE A 995 8.86 -27.93 11.78
CA ILE A 995 9.46 -29.01 10.97
C ILE A 995 10.12 -28.41 9.71
N ASP A 996 11.42 -28.64 9.57
CA ASP A 996 12.17 -28.29 8.37
C ASP A 996 11.91 -29.37 7.30
N ARG A 997 11.09 -29.00 6.32
CA ARG A 997 10.71 -29.87 5.20
C ARG A 997 11.77 -29.96 4.12
N SER A 998 12.85 -29.18 4.19
CA SER A 998 13.97 -29.28 3.24
C SER A 998 14.93 -30.44 3.51
N GLN A 999 14.84 -31.05 4.70
CA GLN A 999 15.67 -32.17 5.13
C GLN A 999 15.00 -33.54 4.98
N LYS A 1000 13.73 -33.58 4.59
CA LYS A 1000 13.00 -34.80 4.20
C LYS A 1000 13.17 -35.03 2.71
#